data_AF-A0A962N4J8-F1
#
_entry.id   AF-A0A962N4J8-F1
#
_cell.length_a   1.000
_cell.length_b   1.000
_cell.length_c   1.000
_cell.angle_alpha   90.00
_cell.angle_beta   90.00
_cell.angle_gamma   90.00
#
_symmetry.space_group_name_H-M   'P 1'
#
loop_
_entity.id
_entity.type
_entity.pdbx_description
1 polymer ?
#
loop_
_entity_poly.entity_id
_entity_poly.type
_entity_poly.pdbx_seq_one_letter_code
_entity_poly.pdbx_strand_id
1 'polypeptide(L)'
;YFDLIGLPPTPDEVDAFVADSRETSYEELVDKLLDSQHYGERWGRHWLDLTRYADSDGLESDADRPNAYYYRDFIIRAFNDDLSYQTFVRWQLAGDEYEPDDPRAIAATGLLTTAPIEVLTPRFIEEERLRLRYNELDDTAVTVAATFLALTLGCARCHDHKFDAIPTRDYYRMQAAFIGTSRGDVYIASRATVAKFHREEARWNDRVKPLQKRLDDWLAKQKEPHYAALHRIRIDGLSISDADKTLLKEQPESEQAKRLSQSHANKLKLTDDDFRSVFTPEQREQWSAMQQKLDRANRARPQSIPTALAITEASREPQPTWLLTRGDFYSKQERVGLGFLTVLTGSRSVGDYWEAARSAAPSVRSSQQRRALAEWMTDADQGAGRLLARVFVNRVWQHHFGEGLSRTVNDFGVRADRPSHPELLDWLAHDFVAGDWRLKRLHKQILMSSVYQQDTAFDAARAKIDPDNRLLWRRRPLRMESEILRDSLLAVSGTLNLEQFGPAFKPPIPAEAMQARNTQSPYPLDARDIPATRRRSVYMFHKRVVQHPLMQVFDGPDASASCGRRGNTTVAPQALALLNDPFLRDRANDFAKRLIAEGGPDRADWITLGFRMALARAPSEAELRMSLAFLESQINSRMARKISEPAGDLRCQ
;
A
#
# COMPACT_ATOMS: atom_id res chain seq x y z
N TYR A 1 20.16 -13.72 -0.01
CA TYR A 1 19.00 -13.88 0.89
C TYR A 1 18.30 -12.55 1.15
N PHE A 2 18.79 -11.66 2.03
CA PHE A 2 18.12 -10.38 2.31
C PHE A 2 17.89 -9.49 1.07
N ASP A 3 18.88 -9.38 0.19
CA ASP A 3 18.78 -8.51 -1.00
C ASP A 3 17.70 -8.96 -1.98
N LEU A 4 17.51 -10.28 -2.16
CA LEU A 4 16.58 -10.83 -3.15
C LEU A 4 15.20 -11.20 -2.58
N ILE A 5 15.13 -11.75 -1.37
CA ILE A 5 13.86 -12.26 -0.79
C ILE A 5 13.50 -11.61 0.56
N GLY A 6 14.40 -10.84 1.16
CA GLY A 6 14.15 -10.11 2.42
C GLY A 6 14.03 -11.00 3.67
N LEU A 7 14.46 -12.25 3.60
CA LEU A 7 14.45 -13.22 4.70
C LEU A 7 15.86 -13.76 4.97
N PRO A 8 16.19 -14.16 6.21
CA PRO A 8 17.44 -14.83 6.53
C PRO A 8 17.47 -16.25 5.93
N PRO A 9 18.65 -16.79 5.56
CA PRO A 9 18.79 -18.21 5.25
C PRO A 9 18.61 -19.07 6.50
N THR A 10 18.23 -20.34 6.33
CA THR A 10 18.29 -21.31 7.42
C THR A 10 19.73 -21.78 7.68
N PRO A 11 20.05 -22.30 8.88
CA PRO A 11 21.36 -22.90 9.14
C PRO A 11 21.75 -23.99 8.13
N ASP A 12 20.80 -24.83 7.71
CA ASP A 12 21.04 -25.91 6.74
C ASP A 12 21.34 -25.36 5.34
N GLU A 13 20.68 -24.27 4.93
CA GLU A 13 20.97 -23.61 3.66
C GLU A 13 22.38 -23.00 3.64
N VAL A 14 22.82 -22.42 4.77
CA VAL A 14 24.18 -21.90 4.91
C VAL A 14 25.20 -23.04 4.83
N ASP A 15 24.99 -24.12 5.59
CA ASP A 15 25.90 -25.27 5.59
C ASP A 15 26.00 -25.90 4.20
N ALA A 16 24.87 -26.09 3.52
CA ALA A 16 24.83 -26.66 2.18
C ALA A 16 25.61 -25.79 1.18
N PHE A 17 25.46 -24.47 1.24
CA PHE A 17 26.19 -23.55 0.36
C PHE A 17 27.70 -23.53 0.66
N VAL A 18 28.09 -23.48 1.94
CA VAL A 18 29.51 -23.43 2.34
C VAL A 18 30.23 -24.75 2.02
N ALA A 19 29.53 -25.88 2.07
CA ALA A 19 30.07 -27.18 1.70
C ALA A 19 30.20 -27.39 0.16
N ASP A 20 29.52 -26.58 -0.65
CA ASP A 20 29.51 -26.71 -2.10
C ASP A 20 30.69 -25.97 -2.76
N SER A 21 31.70 -26.74 -3.19
CA SER A 21 32.92 -26.24 -3.81
C SER A 21 32.83 -26.07 -5.33
N ARG A 22 31.68 -26.31 -5.95
CA ARG A 22 31.50 -26.12 -7.40
C ARG A 22 31.58 -24.63 -7.76
N GLU A 23 32.21 -24.31 -8.88
CA GLU A 23 32.31 -22.93 -9.38
C GLU A 23 30.94 -22.31 -9.68
N THR A 24 29.92 -23.13 -9.95
CA THR A 24 28.54 -22.70 -10.23
C THR A 24 27.70 -22.48 -8.98
N SER A 25 28.18 -22.80 -7.77
CA SER A 25 27.36 -22.80 -6.55
C SER A 25 26.74 -21.43 -6.25
N TYR A 26 27.50 -20.35 -6.46
CA TYR A 26 27.00 -18.99 -6.29
C TYR A 26 25.94 -18.61 -7.33
N GLU A 27 26.15 -18.97 -8.60
CA GLU A 27 25.19 -18.70 -9.67
C GLU A 27 23.88 -19.46 -9.44
N GLU A 28 23.96 -20.75 -9.09
CA GLU A 28 22.80 -21.58 -8.77
C GLU A 28 22.04 -21.05 -7.55
N LEU A 29 22.74 -20.50 -6.54
CA LEU A 29 22.09 -19.83 -5.41
C LEU A 29 21.36 -18.55 -5.85
N VAL A 30 21.97 -17.73 -6.71
CA VAL A 30 21.34 -16.53 -7.25
C VAL A 30 20.08 -16.91 -8.03
N ASP A 31 20.15 -17.91 -8.90
CA ASP A 31 19.00 -18.40 -9.67
C ASP A 31 17.89 -18.92 -8.76
N LYS A 32 18.23 -19.76 -7.77
CA LYS A 32 17.27 -20.25 -6.76
C LYS A 32 16.55 -19.10 -6.04
N LEU A 33 17.27 -18.05 -5.67
CA LEU A 33 16.70 -16.90 -4.96
C LEU A 33 15.85 -16.00 -5.87
N LEU A 34 16.23 -15.84 -7.14
CA LEU A 34 15.44 -15.12 -8.14
C LEU A 34 14.15 -15.87 -8.50
N ASP A 35 14.15 -17.20 -8.45
CA ASP A 35 12.98 -18.05 -8.69
C ASP A 35 12.05 -18.19 -7.47
N SER A 36 12.49 -17.71 -6.31
CA SER A 36 11.67 -17.74 -5.09
C SER A 36 10.40 -16.90 -5.23
N GLN A 37 9.27 -17.41 -4.74
CA GLN A 37 8.01 -16.64 -4.67
C GLN A 37 8.07 -15.46 -3.68
N HIS A 38 9.12 -15.37 -2.85
CA HIS A 38 9.36 -14.25 -1.93
C HIS A 38 10.15 -13.11 -2.58
N TYR A 39 10.64 -13.31 -3.81
CA TYR A 39 11.34 -12.28 -4.59
C TYR A 39 10.44 -11.05 -4.85
N GLY A 40 9.23 -11.29 -5.35
CA GLY A 40 8.26 -10.25 -5.65
C GLY A 40 7.74 -9.51 -4.42
N GLU A 41 7.68 -10.17 -3.27
CA GLU A 41 7.36 -9.51 -1.99
C GLU A 41 8.47 -8.56 -1.55
N ARG A 42 9.74 -8.94 -1.75
CA ARG A 42 10.90 -8.10 -1.46
C ARG A 42 10.94 -6.89 -2.38
N TRP A 43 10.97 -7.12 -3.69
CA TRP A 43 11.15 -6.06 -4.68
C TRP A 43 9.88 -5.23 -4.88
N GLY A 44 8.71 -5.85 -4.70
CA GLY A 44 7.43 -5.16 -4.74
C GLY A 44 7.33 -4.10 -3.65
N ARG A 45 7.93 -4.33 -2.47
CA ARG A 45 7.93 -3.33 -1.40
C ARG A 45 8.60 -2.02 -1.82
N HIS A 46 9.72 -2.08 -2.52
CA HIS A 46 10.43 -0.91 -3.03
C HIS A 46 9.58 -0.15 -4.07
N TRP A 47 8.85 -0.88 -4.92
CA TRP A 47 7.92 -0.24 -5.85
C TRP A 47 6.77 0.46 -5.13
N LEU A 48 6.21 -0.15 -4.09
CA LEU A 48 5.11 0.41 -3.31
C LEU A 48 5.50 1.72 -2.59
N ASP A 49 6.77 1.89 -2.21
CA ASP A 49 7.32 3.15 -1.68
C ASP A 49 7.31 4.27 -2.72
N LEU A 50 7.74 3.95 -3.95
CA LEU A 50 7.73 4.90 -5.06
C LEU A 50 6.31 5.36 -5.37
N THR A 51 5.37 4.42 -5.38
CA THR A 51 3.99 4.69 -5.78
C THR A 51 3.12 5.21 -4.65
N ARG A 52 3.65 5.42 -3.43
CA ARG A 52 2.88 5.91 -2.28
C ARG A 52 1.73 4.98 -1.92
N TYR A 53 1.91 3.67 -2.02
CA TYR A 53 0.84 2.73 -1.73
C TYR A 53 0.40 2.84 -0.26
N ALA A 54 -0.90 2.88 -0.04
CA ALA A 54 -1.49 2.78 1.29
C ALA A 54 -2.86 2.10 1.22
N ASP A 55 -3.26 1.47 2.33
CA ASP A 55 -4.56 0.85 2.51
C ASP A 55 -5.61 1.82 3.06
N SER A 56 -5.32 3.13 3.10
CA SER A 56 -6.25 4.17 3.57
C SER A 56 -6.14 5.48 2.78
N ASP A 57 -7.13 6.36 2.87
CA ASP A 57 -7.22 7.59 2.07
C ASP A 57 -6.25 8.71 2.48
N GLY A 58 -5.77 8.72 3.72
CA GLY A 58 -5.03 9.84 4.30
C GLY A 58 -5.94 11.02 4.67
N LEU A 59 -5.30 12.16 4.91
CA LEU A 59 -5.95 13.42 5.30
C LEU A 59 -6.85 13.26 6.55
N GLU A 60 -7.85 14.11 6.73
CA GLU A 60 -8.62 14.19 7.97
C GLU A 60 -9.51 12.96 8.24
N SER A 61 -10.13 12.37 7.21
CA SER A 61 -11.04 11.23 7.37
C SER A 61 -10.33 9.87 7.39
N ASP A 62 -9.23 9.73 6.64
CA ASP A 62 -8.40 8.52 6.52
C ASP A 62 -9.20 7.20 6.46
N ALA A 63 -10.22 7.16 5.59
CA ALA A 63 -11.04 5.96 5.40
C ALA A 63 -10.21 4.80 4.84
N ASP A 64 -10.55 3.58 5.22
CA ASP A 64 -9.86 2.39 4.72
C ASP A 64 -10.21 2.12 3.24
N ARG A 65 -9.24 1.63 2.47
CA ARG A 65 -9.35 1.21 1.07
C ARG A 65 -9.40 -0.32 0.98
N PRO A 66 -10.56 -0.96 1.15
CA PRO A 66 -10.66 -2.41 1.33
C PRO A 66 -10.13 -3.22 0.14
N ASN A 67 -10.12 -2.64 -1.07
CA ASN A 67 -9.73 -3.30 -2.31
C ASN A 67 -8.41 -2.76 -2.90
N ALA A 68 -7.65 -1.93 -2.18
CA ALA A 68 -6.35 -1.43 -2.65
C ALA A 68 -5.32 -2.56 -2.80
N TYR A 69 -5.43 -3.62 -2.00
CA TYR A 69 -4.49 -4.74 -1.98
C TYR A 69 -4.35 -5.47 -3.32
N TYR A 70 -5.35 -5.42 -4.21
CA TYR A 70 -5.23 -6.01 -5.55
C TYR A 70 -4.11 -5.38 -6.37
N TYR A 71 -3.86 -4.07 -6.20
CA TYR A 71 -2.72 -3.41 -6.83
C TYR A 71 -1.41 -3.91 -6.24
N ARG A 72 -1.28 -3.99 -4.90
CA ARG A 72 -0.11 -4.58 -4.23
C ARG A 72 0.17 -6.00 -4.70
N ASP A 73 -0.87 -6.83 -4.77
CA ASP A 73 -0.76 -8.22 -5.21
C ASP A 73 -0.37 -8.32 -6.70
N PHE A 74 -0.86 -7.40 -7.55
CA PHE A 74 -0.39 -7.28 -8.93
C PHE A 74 1.12 -7.00 -8.98
N ILE A 75 1.63 -6.04 -8.20
CA ILE A 75 3.07 -5.72 -8.17
C ILE A 75 3.89 -6.94 -7.79
N ILE A 76 3.51 -7.63 -6.71
CA ILE A 76 4.23 -8.82 -6.23
C ILE A 76 4.23 -9.93 -7.30
N ARG A 77 3.07 -10.19 -7.91
CA ARG A 77 2.96 -11.20 -8.99
C ARG A 77 3.77 -10.81 -10.22
N ALA A 78 3.69 -9.56 -10.66
CA ALA A 78 4.41 -9.09 -11.84
C ALA A 78 5.92 -9.29 -11.70
N PHE A 79 6.49 -9.05 -10.51
CA PHE A 79 7.91 -9.30 -10.27
C PHE A 79 8.25 -10.79 -10.13
N ASN A 80 7.41 -11.59 -9.46
CA ASN A 80 7.61 -13.05 -9.41
C ASN A 80 7.58 -13.69 -10.80
N ASP A 81 6.63 -13.27 -11.65
CA ASP A 81 6.45 -13.74 -13.02
C ASP A 81 7.52 -13.18 -13.98
N ASP A 82 8.40 -12.29 -13.51
CA ASP A 82 9.37 -11.53 -14.29
C ASP A 82 8.72 -10.83 -15.50
N LEU A 83 7.51 -10.28 -15.31
CA LEU A 83 6.79 -9.53 -16.33
C LEU A 83 7.69 -8.42 -16.86
N SER A 84 7.82 -8.29 -18.19
CA SER A 84 8.71 -7.28 -18.78
C SER A 84 8.35 -5.90 -18.24
N TYR A 85 9.36 -5.12 -17.84
CA TYR A 85 9.12 -3.80 -17.24
C TYR A 85 8.37 -2.87 -18.19
N GLN A 86 8.56 -3.03 -19.51
CA GLN A 86 7.73 -2.36 -20.52
C GLN A 86 6.23 -2.69 -20.36
N THR A 87 5.85 -3.97 -20.26
CA THR A 87 4.45 -4.36 -20.05
C THR A 87 3.94 -3.90 -18.68
N PHE A 88 4.75 -4.03 -17.65
CA PHE A 88 4.45 -3.57 -16.29
C PHE A 88 4.13 -2.07 -16.23
N VAL A 89 4.91 -1.22 -16.92
CA VAL A 89 4.64 0.23 -17.04
C VAL A 89 3.36 0.46 -17.84
N ARG A 90 3.19 -0.22 -18.97
CA ARG A 90 2.00 -0.09 -19.82
C ARG A 90 0.71 -0.44 -19.09
N TRP A 91 0.71 -1.53 -18.35
CA TRP A 91 -0.47 -1.96 -17.58
C TRP A 91 -0.80 -1.01 -16.42
N GLN A 92 0.21 -0.44 -15.76
CA GLN A 92 -0.06 0.52 -14.69
C GLN A 92 -0.69 1.83 -15.19
N LEU A 93 -0.41 2.23 -16.43
CA LEU A 93 -1.02 3.42 -17.04
C LEU A 93 -2.37 3.12 -17.69
N ALA A 94 -2.51 1.96 -18.34
CA ALA A 94 -3.63 1.67 -19.23
C ALA A 94 -3.98 0.18 -19.33
N GLY A 95 -3.76 -0.62 -18.29
CA GLY A 95 -3.97 -2.08 -18.36
C GLY A 95 -5.40 -2.49 -18.70
N ASP A 96 -6.40 -1.71 -18.29
CA ASP A 96 -7.80 -1.85 -18.72
C ASP A 96 -8.03 -1.54 -20.21
N GLU A 97 -7.14 -0.78 -20.86
CA GLU A 97 -7.16 -0.50 -22.32
C GLU A 97 -6.31 -1.51 -23.13
N TYR A 98 -5.35 -2.20 -22.49
CA TYR A 98 -4.53 -3.24 -23.11
C TYR A 98 -5.22 -4.62 -23.03
N GLU A 99 -5.58 -5.04 -21.82
CA GLU A 99 -6.12 -6.36 -21.53
C GLU A 99 -7.40 -6.22 -20.66
N PRO A 100 -8.51 -5.72 -21.22
CA PRO A 100 -9.76 -5.42 -20.50
C PRO A 100 -10.44 -6.65 -19.87
N ASP A 101 -9.95 -7.85 -20.16
CA ASP A 101 -10.47 -9.11 -19.65
C ASP A 101 -9.48 -9.82 -18.69
N ASP A 102 -8.26 -9.27 -18.47
CA ASP A 102 -7.30 -9.76 -17.47
C ASP A 102 -7.45 -8.97 -16.14
N PRO A 103 -7.88 -9.61 -15.05
CA PRO A 103 -7.96 -8.99 -13.72
C PRO A 103 -6.67 -8.30 -13.25
N ARG A 104 -5.49 -8.83 -13.61
CA ARG A 104 -4.18 -8.28 -13.21
C ARG A 104 -3.90 -6.96 -13.93
N ALA A 105 -4.22 -6.88 -15.22
CA ALA A 105 -4.04 -5.67 -16.00
C ALA A 105 -4.97 -4.55 -15.52
N ILE A 106 -6.22 -4.87 -15.17
CA ILE A 106 -7.15 -3.90 -14.57
C ILE A 106 -6.62 -3.43 -13.21
N ALA A 107 -6.21 -4.35 -12.33
CA ALA A 107 -5.67 -4.03 -11.01
C ALA A 107 -4.39 -3.18 -11.06
N ALA A 108 -3.57 -3.32 -12.12
CA ALA A 108 -2.37 -2.52 -12.33
C ALA A 108 -2.65 -1.01 -12.39
N THR A 109 -3.81 -0.61 -12.91
CA THR A 109 -4.24 0.80 -12.97
C THR A 109 -4.49 1.42 -11.60
N GLY A 110 -4.47 0.61 -10.53
CA GLY A 110 -4.48 1.07 -9.14
C GLY A 110 -3.35 2.05 -8.81
N LEU A 111 -2.24 2.07 -9.57
CA LEU A 111 -1.22 3.12 -9.50
C LEU A 111 -1.84 4.52 -9.53
N LEU A 112 -2.81 4.73 -10.41
CA LEU A 112 -3.46 6.03 -10.65
C LEU A 112 -4.46 6.41 -9.54
N THR A 113 -4.52 5.60 -8.48
CA THR A 113 -5.38 5.80 -7.31
C THR A 113 -4.57 5.86 -6.00
N THR A 114 -3.24 5.78 -6.06
CA THR A 114 -2.45 5.66 -4.82
C THR A 114 -2.45 6.95 -4.02
N ALA A 115 -2.51 8.12 -4.64
CA ALA A 115 -2.48 9.43 -3.97
C ALA A 115 -3.51 9.55 -2.82
N PRO A 116 -3.19 10.32 -1.75
CA PRO A 116 -4.16 10.67 -0.72
C PRO A 116 -5.37 11.39 -1.32
N ILE A 117 -6.55 11.19 -0.74
CA ILE A 117 -7.78 11.85 -1.20
C ILE A 117 -8.57 12.42 -0.04
N GLU A 118 -9.32 13.48 -0.32
CA GLU A 118 -10.33 14.03 0.58
C GLU A 118 -11.71 13.58 0.09
N VAL A 119 -12.44 12.83 0.93
CA VAL A 119 -13.79 12.38 0.58
C VAL A 119 -14.80 13.39 1.11
N LEU A 120 -15.31 14.24 0.20
CA LEU A 120 -16.32 15.23 0.54
C LEU A 120 -17.67 14.60 0.85
N THR A 121 -18.36 15.16 1.85
CA THR A 121 -19.78 14.86 2.06
C THR A 121 -20.64 15.44 0.92
N PRO A 122 -21.86 14.94 0.68
CA PRO A 122 -22.73 15.46 -0.38
C PRO A 122 -23.11 16.95 -0.25
N ARG A 123 -22.81 17.58 0.89
CA ARG A 123 -23.14 18.98 1.21
C ARG A 123 -22.18 20.01 0.60
N PHE A 124 -21.05 19.58 0.06
CA PHE A 124 -20.08 20.49 -0.56
C PHE A 124 -20.57 20.98 -1.93
N ILE A 125 -20.27 22.26 -2.20
CA ILE A 125 -20.60 22.93 -3.47
C ILE A 125 -19.75 22.38 -4.62
N GLU A 126 -20.27 22.49 -5.85
CA GLU A 126 -19.63 21.96 -7.07
C GLU A 126 -18.20 22.47 -7.29
N GLU A 127 -17.93 23.70 -6.85
CA GLU A 127 -16.62 24.34 -6.89
C GLU A 127 -15.55 23.54 -6.14
N GLU A 128 -15.88 23.01 -4.96
CA GLU A 128 -14.96 22.23 -4.13
C GLU A 128 -14.65 20.87 -4.77
N ARG A 129 -15.66 20.25 -5.42
CA ARG A 129 -15.45 19.02 -6.19
C ARG A 129 -14.50 19.23 -7.35
N LEU A 130 -14.63 20.36 -8.05
CA LEU A 130 -13.74 20.70 -9.16
C LEU A 130 -12.31 20.92 -8.68
N ARG A 131 -12.11 21.62 -7.56
CA ARG A 131 -10.79 21.82 -6.94
C ARG A 131 -10.12 20.48 -6.62
N LEU A 132 -10.83 19.59 -5.93
CA LEU A 132 -10.29 18.26 -5.60
C LEU A 132 -9.95 17.46 -6.86
N ARG A 133 -10.79 17.51 -7.90
CA ARG A 133 -10.51 16.83 -9.15
C ARG A 133 -9.21 17.31 -9.81
N TYR A 134 -8.94 18.62 -9.81
CA TYR A 134 -7.67 19.13 -10.33
C TYR A 134 -6.46 18.75 -9.45
N ASN A 135 -6.63 18.69 -8.13
CA ASN A 135 -5.59 18.21 -7.23
C ASN A 135 -5.27 16.73 -7.47
N GLU A 136 -6.29 15.87 -7.63
CA GLU A 136 -6.10 14.46 -7.98
C GLU A 136 -5.34 14.28 -9.30
N LEU A 137 -5.65 15.11 -10.30
CA LEU A 137 -4.98 15.09 -11.61
C LEU A 137 -3.52 15.54 -11.54
N ASP A 138 -3.23 16.54 -10.72
CA ASP A 138 -1.86 16.98 -10.42
C ASP A 138 -1.09 15.85 -9.72
N ASP A 139 -1.64 15.31 -8.64
CA ASP A 139 -1.04 14.18 -7.90
C ASP A 139 -0.76 12.98 -8.81
N THR A 140 -1.70 12.65 -9.71
CA THR A 140 -1.53 11.56 -10.69
C THR A 140 -0.39 11.86 -11.65
N ALA A 141 -0.39 13.05 -12.28
CA ALA A 141 0.65 13.43 -13.25
C ALA A 141 2.04 13.49 -12.61
N VAL A 142 2.15 14.09 -11.42
CA VAL A 142 3.40 14.18 -10.66
C VAL A 142 3.88 12.80 -10.21
N THR A 143 2.98 11.95 -9.70
CA THR A 143 3.36 10.59 -9.28
C THR A 143 3.83 9.75 -10.47
N VAL A 144 3.16 9.83 -11.62
CA VAL A 144 3.58 9.16 -12.86
C VAL A 144 4.96 9.64 -13.31
N ALA A 145 5.18 10.95 -13.36
CA ALA A 145 6.48 11.51 -13.80
C ALA A 145 7.61 11.18 -12.83
N ALA A 146 7.40 11.31 -11.52
CA ALA A 146 8.39 10.95 -10.50
C ALA A 146 8.68 9.44 -10.50
N THR A 147 7.64 8.60 -10.66
CA THR A 147 7.79 7.14 -10.63
C THR A 147 8.47 6.61 -11.88
N PHE A 148 8.17 7.11 -13.07
CA PHE A 148 8.71 6.50 -14.30
C PHE A 148 9.92 7.26 -14.86
N LEU A 149 9.97 8.57 -14.69
CA LEU A 149 10.99 9.42 -15.31
C LEU A 149 11.92 10.08 -14.29
N ALA A 150 11.62 9.97 -12.99
CA ALA A 150 12.33 10.67 -11.92
C ALA A 150 12.49 12.17 -12.24
N LEU A 151 11.40 12.83 -12.69
CA LEU A 151 11.38 14.25 -13.00
C LEU A 151 10.46 15.02 -12.05
N THR A 152 10.86 16.23 -11.67
CA THR A 152 10.09 17.16 -10.83
C THR A 152 9.03 17.90 -11.63
N LEU A 153 8.14 17.16 -12.30
CA LEU A 153 7.13 17.71 -13.21
C LEU A 153 6.19 18.74 -12.54
N GLY A 154 5.95 18.63 -11.23
CA GLY A 154 5.02 19.51 -10.50
C GLY A 154 5.37 21.00 -10.55
N CYS A 155 6.65 21.38 -10.69
CA CYS A 155 7.02 22.79 -10.85
C CYS A 155 6.45 23.40 -12.14
N ALA A 156 6.28 22.58 -13.20
CA ALA A 156 5.76 23.02 -14.48
C ALA A 156 4.27 23.39 -14.44
N ARG A 157 3.54 23.06 -13.35
CA ARG A 157 2.11 23.38 -13.17
C ARG A 157 1.82 24.88 -13.27
N CYS A 158 2.68 25.71 -12.68
CA CYS A 158 2.41 27.14 -12.53
C CYS A 158 3.24 28.03 -13.46
N HIS A 159 4.43 27.59 -13.85
CA HIS A 159 5.35 28.29 -14.74
C HIS A 159 6.24 27.27 -15.43
N ASP A 160 6.90 27.62 -16.54
CA ASP A 160 7.86 26.73 -17.19
C ASP A 160 8.90 26.28 -16.16
N HIS A 161 9.23 24.98 -16.17
CA HIS A 161 10.06 24.41 -15.14
C HIS A 161 11.39 25.18 -15.00
N LYS A 162 11.78 25.47 -13.76
CA LYS A 162 12.85 26.44 -13.46
C LYS A 162 14.22 26.07 -14.04
N PHE A 163 14.50 24.77 -14.16
CA PHE A 163 15.81 24.26 -14.57
C PHE A 163 15.71 23.32 -15.78
N ASP A 164 14.84 22.31 -15.70
CA ASP A 164 14.58 21.42 -16.83
C ASP A 164 13.78 22.08 -17.94
N ALA A 165 14.02 21.66 -19.19
CA ALA A 165 13.33 22.14 -20.38
C ALA A 165 11.91 21.53 -20.48
N ILE A 166 11.07 21.80 -19.47
CA ILE A 166 9.69 21.32 -19.39
C ILE A 166 8.77 22.54 -19.37
N PRO A 167 8.16 22.90 -20.51
CA PRO A 167 7.17 23.97 -20.57
C PRO A 167 5.91 23.62 -19.76
N THR A 168 5.23 24.63 -19.20
CA THR A 168 3.91 24.46 -18.57
C THR A 168 2.91 23.83 -19.52
N ARG A 169 3.04 24.10 -20.83
CA ARG A 169 2.20 23.49 -21.86
C ARG A 169 2.33 21.96 -21.87
N ASP A 170 3.53 21.42 -21.70
CA ASP A 170 3.76 19.97 -21.70
C ASP A 170 3.13 19.31 -20.47
N TYR A 171 3.19 19.97 -19.31
CA TYR A 171 2.50 19.53 -18.09
C TYR A 171 1.01 19.30 -18.34
N TYR A 172 0.29 20.30 -18.88
CA TYR A 172 -1.15 20.18 -19.11
C TYR A 172 -1.49 19.23 -20.24
N ARG A 173 -0.64 19.14 -21.27
CA ARG A 173 -0.79 18.17 -22.37
C ARG A 173 -0.62 16.73 -21.91
N MET A 174 0.27 16.47 -20.95
CA MET A 174 0.43 15.15 -20.33
C MET A 174 -0.72 14.85 -19.36
N GLN A 175 -1.18 15.83 -18.58
CA GLN A 175 -2.36 15.71 -17.72
C GLN A 175 -3.63 15.35 -18.51
N ALA A 176 -3.71 15.75 -19.79
CA ALA A 176 -4.82 15.39 -20.68
C ALA A 176 -4.99 13.87 -20.85
N ALA A 177 -3.99 13.04 -20.59
CA ALA A 177 -4.18 11.58 -20.58
C ALA A 177 -5.09 11.10 -19.43
N PHE A 178 -5.26 11.89 -18.37
CA PHE A 178 -5.97 11.48 -17.14
C PHE A 178 -7.26 12.26 -16.89
N ILE A 179 -7.52 13.36 -17.61
CA ILE A 179 -8.67 14.25 -17.36
C ILE A 179 -10.02 13.51 -17.40
N GLY A 180 -10.16 12.53 -18.30
CA GLY A 180 -11.38 11.74 -18.50
C GLY A 180 -11.59 10.60 -17.52
N THR A 181 -10.63 10.35 -16.62
CA THR A 181 -10.69 9.21 -15.70
C THR A 181 -11.56 9.48 -14.49
N SER A 182 -12.09 8.42 -13.89
CA SER A 182 -12.79 8.43 -12.61
C SER A 182 -12.30 7.27 -11.76
N ARG A 183 -11.95 7.56 -10.52
CA ARG A 183 -11.52 6.59 -9.51
C ARG A 183 -12.72 5.81 -8.97
N GLY A 184 -12.56 4.52 -8.71
CA GLY A 184 -13.55 3.74 -7.98
C GLY A 184 -13.18 2.27 -7.81
N ASP A 185 -14.06 1.51 -7.16
CA ASP A 185 -14.00 0.06 -7.14
C ASP A 185 -14.48 -0.49 -8.49
N VAL A 186 -13.54 -1.05 -9.26
CA VAL A 186 -13.77 -1.59 -10.60
C VAL A 186 -13.77 -3.10 -10.55
N TYR A 187 -14.74 -3.74 -11.21
CA TYR A 187 -14.78 -5.19 -11.30
C TYR A 187 -13.56 -5.74 -12.04
N ILE A 188 -12.83 -6.66 -11.40
CA ILE A 188 -11.65 -7.32 -11.95
C ILE A 188 -12.02 -8.73 -12.45
N ALA A 189 -12.90 -8.77 -13.43
CA ALA A 189 -13.33 -9.99 -14.10
C ALA A 189 -13.55 -9.69 -15.59
N SER A 190 -13.63 -10.74 -16.42
CA SER A 190 -13.92 -10.56 -17.84
C SER A 190 -15.19 -9.73 -18.06
N ARG A 191 -15.23 -8.94 -19.13
CA ARG A 191 -16.39 -8.10 -19.49
C ARG A 191 -17.66 -8.93 -19.63
N ALA A 192 -17.55 -10.17 -20.12
CA ALA A 192 -18.66 -11.11 -20.19
C ALA A 192 -19.21 -11.47 -18.80
N THR A 193 -18.32 -11.74 -17.84
CA THR A 193 -18.70 -12.00 -16.44
C THR A 193 -19.35 -10.78 -15.80
N VAL A 194 -18.76 -9.58 -15.97
CA VAL A 194 -19.32 -8.33 -15.44
C VAL A 194 -20.71 -8.04 -16.03
N ALA A 195 -20.87 -8.20 -17.34
CA ALA A 195 -22.15 -8.01 -18.01
C ALA A 195 -23.21 -9.03 -17.53
N LYS A 196 -22.81 -10.28 -17.26
CA LYS A 196 -23.69 -11.29 -16.66
C LYS A 196 -24.10 -10.90 -15.25
N PHE A 197 -23.15 -10.53 -14.40
CA PHE A 197 -23.42 -10.07 -13.03
C PHE A 197 -24.40 -8.90 -13.02
N HIS A 198 -24.18 -7.86 -13.83
CA HIS A 198 -25.11 -6.73 -13.91
C HIS A 198 -26.52 -7.11 -14.37
N ARG A 199 -26.66 -8.04 -15.33
CA ARG A 199 -27.99 -8.53 -15.75
C ARG A 199 -28.70 -9.28 -14.62
N GLU A 200 -27.97 -10.11 -13.88
CA GLU A 200 -28.52 -10.87 -12.75
C GLU A 200 -28.88 -9.95 -11.58
N GLU A 201 -28.02 -8.96 -11.29
CA GLU A 201 -28.23 -7.95 -10.25
C GLU A 201 -29.42 -7.06 -10.59
N ALA A 202 -29.57 -6.63 -11.85
CA ALA A 202 -30.74 -5.88 -12.31
C ALA A 202 -32.03 -6.69 -12.10
N ARG A 203 -32.06 -7.97 -12.55
CA ARG A 203 -33.21 -8.86 -12.34
C ARG A 203 -33.52 -9.12 -10.86
N TRP A 204 -32.50 -9.17 -10.02
CA TRP A 204 -32.68 -9.28 -8.58
C TRP A 204 -33.26 -7.98 -7.99
N ASN A 205 -32.71 -6.82 -8.36
CA ASN A 205 -33.21 -5.51 -7.97
C ASN A 205 -34.66 -5.28 -8.38
N ASP A 206 -35.06 -5.68 -9.59
CA ASP A 206 -36.44 -5.56 -10.09
C ASP A 206 -37.43 -6.40 -9.26
N ARG A 207 -36.95 -7.50 -8.64
CA ARG A 207 -37.75 -8.32 -7.72
C ARG A 207 -37.78 -7.76 -6.30
N VAL A 208 -36.66 -7.27 -5.80
CA VAL A 208 -36.51 -6.81 -4.40
C VAL A 208 -37.09 -5.41 -4.18
N LYS A 209 -36.83 -4.46 -5.08
CA LYS A 209 -37.27 -3.05 -4.90
C LYS A 209 -38.78 -2.92 -4.68
N PRO A 210 -39.67 -3.60 -5.43
CA PRO A 210 -41.11 -3.53 -5.18
C PRO A 210 -41.53 -4.18 -3.86
N LEU A 211 -40.87 -5.28 -3.44
CA LEU A 211 -41.15 -5.94 -2.17
C LEU A 211 -40.75 -5.07 -0.99
N GLN A 212 -39.55 -4.49 -1.05
CA GLN A 212 -39.05 -3.53 -0.06
C GLN A 212 -39.99 -2.33 0.04
N LYS A 213 -40.30 -1.69 -1.10
CA LYS A 213 -41.23 -0.56 -1.13
C LYS A 213 -42.60 -0.89 -0.53
N ARG A 214 -43.16 -2.06 -0.86
CA ARG A 214 -44.45 -2.50 -0.28
C ARG A 214 -44.39 -2.68 1.23
N LEU A 215 -43.30 -3.25 1.74
CA LEU A 215 -43.08 -3.41 3.17
C LEU A 215 -42.92 -2.04 3.85
N ASP A 216 -42.11 -1.15 3.28
CA ASP A 216 -41.86 0.19 3.82
C ASP A 216 -43.13 1.04 3.83
N ASP A 217 -43.88 1.06 2.72
CA ASP A 217 -45.15 1.79 2.60
C ASP A 217 -46.20 1.24 3.60
N TRP A 218 -46.26 -0.09 3.76
CA TRP A 218 -47.16 -0.72 4.74
C TRP A 218 -46.73 -0.38 6.17
N LEU A 219 -45.44 -0.49 6.51
CA LEU A 219 -44.92 -0.16 7.83
C LEU A 219 -45.14 1.32 8.16
N ALA A 220 -44.89 2.24 7.22
CA ALA A 220 -45.15 3.66 7.43
C ALA A 220 -46.61 3.91 7.82
N LYS A 221 -47.56 3.30 7.08
CA LYS A 221 -49.00 3.42 7.35
C LYS A 221 -49.41 2.79 8.68
N GLN A 222 -48.87 1.61 9.04
CA GLN A 222 -49.23 0.95 10.30
C GLN A 222 -48.56 1.60 11.52
N LYS A 223 -47.37 2.20 11.37
CA LYS A 223 -46.63 2.84 12.47
C LYS A 223 -47.18 4.22 12.83
N GLU A 224 -47.74 4.95 11.87
CA GLU A 224 -48.25 6.32 12.06
C GLU A 224 -49.16 6.47 13.30
N PRO A 225 -50.20 5.64 13.53
CA PRO A 225 -51.11 5.83 14.65
C PRO A 225 -50.44 5.60 16.02
N HIS A 226 -49.37 4.81 16.06
CA HIS A 226 -48.68 4.44 17.30
C HIS A 226 -47.49 5.36 17.62
N TYR A 227 -47.00 6.11 16.63
CA TYR A 227 -45.77 6.90 16.75
C TYR A 227 -45.83 7.88 17.92
N ALA A 228 -46.88 8.70 18.00
CA ALA A 228 -47.01 9.71 19.06
C ALA A 228 -47.08 9.10 20.47
N ALA A 229 -47.78 7.97 20.61
CA ALA A 229 -47.92 7.28 21.89
C ALA A 229 -46.59 6.66 22.35
N LEU A 230 -45.90 5.94 21.47
CA LEU A 230 -44.61 5.33 21.76
C LEU A 230 -43.53 6.40 22.01
N HIS A 231 -43.53 7.49 21.25
CA HIS A 231 -42.60 8.59 21.45
C HIS A 231 -42.80 9.27 22.82
N ARG A 232 -44.05 9.41 23.28
CA ARG A 232 -44.35 9.90 24.64
C ARG A 232 -43.81 8.98 25.72
N ILE A 233 -43.94 7.66 25.57
CA ILE A 233 -43.36 6.67 26.50
C ILE A 233 -41.83 6.82 26.57
N ARG A 234 -41.16 7.02 25.43
CA ARG A 234 -39.71 7.29 25.42
C ARG A 234 -39.34 8.58 26.13
N ILE A 235 -40.11 9.66 25.94
CA ILE A 235 -39.91 10.93 26.66
C ILE A 235 -40.08 10.71 28.17
N ASP A 236 -41.09 9.96 28.59
CA ASP A 236 -41.34 9.66 30.00
C ASP A 236 -40.21 8.89 30.66
N GLY A 237 -39.58 7.98 29.92
CA GLY A 237 -38.39 7.23 30.34
C GLY A 237 -37.09 8.03 30.36
N LEU A 238 -37.08 9.30 29.93
CA LEU A 238 -35.89 10.14 30.02
C LEU A 238 -35.63 10.57 31.48
N SER A 239 -34.35 10.55 31.88
CA SER A 239 -33.88 11.07 33.16
C SER A 239 -33.62 12.58 33.06
N ILE A 240 -34.67 13.36 32.80
CA ILE A 240 -34.65 14.85 32.68
C ILE A 240 -35.77 15.45 33.53
N SER A 241 -35.79 16.78 33.69
CA SER A 241 -36.81 17.47 34.49
C SER A 241 -38.22 17.31 33.92
N ASP A 242 -39.25 17.35 34.76
CA ASP A 242 -40.65 17.25 34.31
C ASP A 242 -41.05 18.43 33.40
N ALA A 243 -40.43 19.60 33.60
CA ALA A 243 -40.60 20.74 32.72
C ALA A 243 -40.06 20.45 31.31
N ASP A 244 -38.88 19.83 31.20
CA ASP A 244 -38.29 19.46 29.91
C ASP A 244 -39.07 18.32 29.22
N LYS A 245 -39.59 17.35 29.98
CA LYS A 245 -40.49 16.32 29.43
C LYS A 245 -41.78 16.94 28.88
N THR A 246 -42.37 17.87 29.61
CA THR A 246 -43.59 18.59 29.18
C THR A 246 -43.31 19.40 27.91
N LEU A 247 -42.18 20.11 27.88
CA LEU A 247 -41.72 20.86 26.72
C LEU A 247 -41.57 19.97 25.47
N LEU A 248 -40.96 18.78 25.61
CA LEU A 248 -40.83 17.81 24.52
C LEU A 248 -42.18 17.24 24.03
N LYS A 249 -43.20 17.17 24.89
CA LYS A 249 -44.52 16.61 24.54
C LYS A 249 -45.49 17.63 23.95
N GLU A 250 -45.45 18.87 24.44
CA GLU A 250 -46.47 19.88 24.16
C GLU A 250 -45.96 20.98 23.21
N GLN A 251 -44.66 21.25 23.20
CA GLN A 251 -44.03 22.26 22.33
C GLN A 251 -42.79 21.71 21.59
N PRO A 252 -42.91 20.60 20.86
CA PRO A 252 -41.78 19.94 20.19
C PRO A 252 -41.09 20.83 19.15
N GLU A 253 -41.77 21.86 18.65
CA GLU A 253 -41.24 22.79 17.66
C GLU A 253 -40.37 23.91 18.24
N SER A 254 -40.39 24.10 19.57
CA SER A 254 -39.58 25.12 20.24
C SER A 254 -38.07 24.83 20.09
N GLU A 255 -37.26 25.87 20.04
CA GLU A 255 -35.80 25.72 19.85
C GLU A 255 -35.16 24.90 20.98
N GLN A 256 -35.66 25.07 22.21
CA GLN A 256 -35.20 24.32 23.38
C GLN A 256 -35.64 22.84 23.32
N ALA A 257 -36.87 22.52 22.90
CA ALA A 257 -37.29 21.14 22.66
C ALA A 257 -36.48 20.46 21.56
N LYS A 258 -36.15 21.18 20.48
CA LYS A 258 -35.30 20.67 19.38
C LYS A 258 -33.89 20.33 19.86
N ARG A 259 -33.28 21.19 20.68
CA ARG A 259 -31.96 20.94 21.30
C ARG A 259 -32.01 19.73 22.25
N LEU A 260 -33.02 19.63 23.10
CA LEU A 260 -33.23 18.50 24.02
C LEU A 260 -33.48 17.17 23.27
N SER A 261 -34.27 17.22 22.20
CA SER A 261 -34.52 16.06 21.35
C SER A 261 -33.23 15.59 20.68
N GLN A 262 -32.40 16.52 20.18
CA GLN A 262 -31.08 16.19 19.63
C GLN A 262 -30.12 15.62 20.68
N SER A 263 -30.05 16.18 21.89
CA SER A 263 -29.17 15.68 22.95
C SER A 263 -29.55 14.29 23.46
N HIS A 264 -30.83 13.90 23.28
CA HIS A 264 -31.35 12.58 23.68
C HIS A 264 -31.80 11.72 22.50
N ALA A 265 -31.34 12.02 21.28
CA ALA A 265 -31.82 11.38 20.04
C ALA A 265 -31.74 9.85 20.10
N ASN A 266 -30.65 9.29 20.65
CA ASN A 266 -30.47 7.84 20.78
C ASN A 266 -31.52 7.17 21.69
N LYS A 267 -31.97 7.87 22.75
CA LYS A 267 -32.98 7.35 23.69
C LYS A 267 -34.41 7.53 23.17
N LEU A 268 -34.64 8.57 22.38
CA LEU A 268 -35.94 8.90 21.78
C LEU A 268 -36.21 8.12 20.47
N LYS A 269 -35.17 7.58 19.84
CA LYS A 269 -35.29 6.76 18.63
C LYS A 269 -36.15 5.52 18.90
N LEU A 270 -37.26 5.41 18.17
CA LEU A 270 -38.11 4.22 18.16
C LEU A 270 -37.52 3.15 17.24
N THR A 271 -37.58 1.89 17.69
CA THR A 271 -37.13 0.72 16.93
C THR A 271 -38.32 -0.04 16.34
N ASP A 272 -38.04 -0.93 15.39
CA ASP A 272 -39.04 -1.83 14.84
C ASP A 272 -39.70 -2.70 15.92
N ASP A 273 -38.96 -3.13 16.94
CA ASP A 273 -39.48 -3.91 18.05
C ASP A 273 -40.50 -3.14 18.90
N ASP A 274 -40.31 -1.83 19.09
CA ASP A 274 -41.26 -0.97 19.81
C ASP A 274 -42.63 -1.01 19.11
N PHE A 275 -42.66 -0.85 17.78
CA PHE A 275 -43.89 -0.93 17.00
C PHE A 275 -44.47 -2.34 16.94
N ARG A 276 -43.62 -3.36 16.83
CA ARG A 276 -44.05 -4.75 16.78
C ARG A 276 -44.78 -5.17 18.06
N SER A 277 -44.42 -4.60 19.22
CA SER A 277 -45.05 -4.90 20.51
C SER A 277 -46.50 -4.40 20.64
N VAL A 278 -46.86 -3.34 19.92
CA VAL A 278 -48.19 -2.71 19.97
C VAL A 278 -49.10 -3.12 18.81
N PHE A 279 -48.59 -3.86 17.84
CA PHE A 279 -49.34 -4.36 16.69
C PHE A 279 -50.22 -5.56 17.07
N THR A 280 -51.40 -5.66 16.43
CA THR A 280 -52.29 -6.80 16.58
C THR A 280 -51.63 -8.11 16.10
N PRO A 281 -52.10 -9.29 16.54
CA PRO A 281 -51.60 -10.56 16.00
C PRO A 281 -51.59 -10.62 14.47
N GLU A 282 -52.64 -10.11 13.82
CA GLU A 282 -52.79 -10.08 12.37
C GLU A 282 -51.77 -9.16 11.70
N GLN A 283 -51.54 -7.96 12.25
CA GLN A 283 -50.51 -7.04 11.76
C GLN A 283 -49.11 -7.65 11.90
N ARG A 284 -48.81 -8.31 13.02
CA ARG A 284 -47.52 -9.00 13.23
C ARG A 284 -47.32 -10.15 12.26
N GLU A 285 -48.37 -10.91 11.95
CA GLU A 285 -48.33 -11.98 10.95
C GLU A 285 -48.10 -11.41 9.54
N GLN A 286 -48.82 -10.35 9.17
CA GLN A 286 -48.64 -9.67 7.88
C GLN A 286 -47.23 -9.12 7.70
N TRP A 287 -46.69 -8.44 8.72
CA TRP A 287 -45.29 -7.98 8.70
C TRP A 287 -44.35 -9.17 8.49
N SER A 288 -44.49 -10.22 9.30
CA SER A 288 -43.64 -11.41 9.20
C SER A 288 -43.71 -12.06 7.81
N ALA A 289 -44.90 -12.12 7.20
CA ALA A 289 -45.08 -12.65 5.86
C ALA A 289 -44.43 -11.78 4.77
N MET A 290 -44.55 -10.44 4.87
CA MET A 290 -43.89 -9.51 3.95
C MET A 290 -42.36 -9.56 4.08
N GLN A 291 -41.87 -9.56 5.32
CA GLN A 291 -40.44 -9.70 5.63
C GLN A 291 -39.90 -11.03 5.10
N GLN A 292 -40.59 -12.14 5.34
CA GLN A 292 -40.16 -13.45 4.84
C GLN A 292 -40.08 -13.50 3.31
N LYS A 293 -41.01 -12.84 2.59
CA LYS A 293 -40.96 -12.73 1.12
C LYS A 293 -39.75 -11.92 0.67
N LEU A 294 -39.48 -10.79 1.32
CA LEU A 294 -38.32 -9.94 1.05
C LEU A 294 -37.02 -10.69 1.35
N ASP A 295 -36.92 -11.37 2.48
CA ASP A 295 -35.74 -12.15 2.88
C ASP A 295 -35.46 -13.29 1.89
N ARG A 296 -36.50 -14.00 1.44
CA ARG A 296 -36.37 -15.03 0.39
C ARG A 296 -35.84 -14.44 -0.91
N ALA A 297 -36.32 -13.25 -1.31
CA ALA A 297 -35.82 -12.56 -2.51
C ALA A 297 -34.38 -12.07 -2.33
N ASN A 298 -34.02 -11.57 -1.14
CA ASN A 298 -32.66 -11.13 -0.80
C ASN A 298 -31.66 -12.29 -0.78
N ARG A 299 -32.06 -13.50 -0.35
CA ARG A 299 -31.21 -14.70 -0.43
C ARG A 299 -30.84 -15.09 -1.87
N ALA A 300 -31.63 -14.67 -2.86
CA ALA A 300 -31.34 -14.88 -4.27
C ALA A 300 -30.45 -13.78 -4.88
N ARG A 301 -29.82 -12.93 -4.06
CA ARG A 301 -28.86 -11.92 -4.52
C ARG A 301 -27.68 -12.63 -5.19
N PRO A 302 -27.29 -12.24 -6.42
CA PRO A 302 -26.11 -12.79 -7.07
C PRO A 302 -24.85 -12.56 -6.22
N GLN A 303 -23.94 -13.53 -6.21
CA GLN A 303 -22.66 -13.40 -5.53
C GLN A 303 -21.88 -12.25 -6.15
N SER A 304 -21.37 -11.33 -5.32
CA SER A 304 -20.52 -10.24 -5.80
C SER A 304 -19.27 -10.81 -6.45
N ILE A 305 -18.89 -10.22 -7.58
CA ILE A 305 -17.60 -10.45 -8.19
C ILE A 305 -16.56 -9.51 -7.55
N PRO A 306 -15.26 -9.88 -7.54
CA PRO A 306 -14.22 -9.07 -6.94
C PRO A 306 -14.05 -7.71 -7.64
N THR A 307 -13.70 -6.70 -6.85
CA THR A 307 -13.39 -5.35 -7.31
C THR A 307 -12.00 -4.95 -6.85
N ALA A 308 -11.28 -4.15 -7.65
CA ALA A 308 -10.05 -3.48 -7.28
C ALA A 308 -10.24 -1.97 -7.30
N LEU A 309 -9.53 -1.27 -6.41
CA LEU A 309 -9.46 0.18 -6.47
C LEU A 309 -8.61 0.57 -7.69
N ALA A 310 -9.26 1.15 -8.69
CA ALA A 310 -8.69 1.41 -10.01
C ALA A 310 -9.33 2.66 -10.63
N ILE A 311 -8.96 2.97 -11.87
CA ILE A 311 -9.60 4.04 -12.63
C ILE A 311 -10.48 3.46 -13.74
N THR A 312 -11.47 4.25 -14.15
CA THR A 312 -12.33 3.99 -15.31
C THR A 312 -12.37 5.21 -16.20
N GLU A 313 -12.63 5.01 -17.48
CA GLU A 313 -13.03 6.05 -18.41
C GLU A 313 -14.41 5.67 -18.98
N ALA A 314 -15.21 6.67 -19.33
CA ALA A 314 -16.58 6.48 -19.80
C ALA A 314 -16.83 6.96 -21.24
N SER A 315 -15.83 7.56 -21.89
CA SER A 315 -16.00 8.25 -23.17
C SER A 315 -14.87 7.91 -24.14
N ARG A 316 -15.23 7.71 -25.41
CA ARG A 316 -14.28 7.67 -26.52
C ARG A 316 -13.74 9.05 -26.88
N GLU A 317 -14.53 10.09 -26.65
CA GLU A 317 -14.13 11.46 -26.93
C GLU A 317 -13.34 12.03 -25.75
N PRO A 318 -12.13 12.60 -25.98
CA PRO A 318 -11.35 13.22 -24.94
C PRO A 318 -12.09 14.36 -24.26
N GLN A 319 -11.98 14.42 -22.92
CA GLN A 319 -12.46 15.57 -22.17
C GLN A 319 -11.59 16.81 -22.45
N PRO A 320 -12.16 18.03 -22.43
CA PRO A 320 -11.37 19.25 -22.61
C PRO A 320 -10.34 19.44 -21.50
N THR A 321 -9.07 19.60 -21.87
CA THR A 321 -7.99 20.03 -20.98
C THR A 321 -7.60 21.47 -21.29
N TRP A 322 -7.19 22.22 -20.27
CA TRP A 322 -6.92 23.64 -20.37
C TRP A 322 -5.54 23.96 -19.82
N LEU A 323 -4.81 24.84 -20.49
CA LEU A 323 -3.68 25.55 -19.93
C LEU A 323 -4.21 26.52 -18.87
N LEU A 324 -3.74 26.38 -17.63
CA LEU A 324 -4.19 27.21 -16.52
C LEU A 324 -3.17 28.29 -16.19
N THR A 325 -3.66 29.48 -15.84
CA THR A 325 -2.81 30.59 -15.41
C THR A 325 -2.27 30.28 -14.02
N ARG A 326 -0.95 30.09 -13.88
CA ARG A 326 -0.30 29.80 -12.58
C ARG A 326 -0.96 28.65 -11.79
N GLY A 327 -1.45 27.62 -12.49
CA GLY A 327 -2.08 26.47 -11.83
C GLY A 327 -3.50 26.68 -11.33
N ASP A 328 -4.09 27.85 -11.57
CA ASP A 328 -5.42 28.22 -11.11
C ASP A 328 -6.53 27.70 -12.05
N PHE A 329 -7.35 26.78 -11.55
CA PHE A 329 -8.41 26.12 -12.32
C PHE A 329 -9.60 27.04 -12.67
N TYR A 330 -9.71 28.22 -12.06
CA TYR A 330 -10.64 29.27 -12.50
C TYR A 330 -10.13 30.02 -13.73
N SER A 331 -8.81 30.09 -13.89
CA SER A 331 -8.13 30.93 -14.88
C SER A 331 -7.68 30.13 -16.11
N LYS A 332 -8.66 29.58 -16.85
CA LYS A 332 -8.45 28.81 -18.09
C LYS A 332 -8.05 29.73 -19.25
N GLN A 333 -6.96 29.42 -19.94
CA GLN A 333 -6.48 30.19 -21.09
C GLN A 333 -6.77 29.48 -22.41
N GLU A 334 -5.95 28.49 -22.76
CA GLU A 334 -5.97 27.80 -24.04
C GLU A 334 -6.39 26.35 -23.85
N ARG A 335 -7.25 25.84 -24.73
CA ARG A 335 -7.54 24.40 -24.77
C ARG A 335 -6.33 23.65 -25.30
N VAL A 336 -5.89 22.62 -24.58
CA VAL A 336 -4.80 21.73 -25.01
C VAL A 336 -5.33 20.31 -25.21
N GLY A 337 -4.75 19.60 -26.17
CA GLY A 337 -4.98 18.17 -26.37
C GLY A 337 -3.88 17.32 -25.71
N LEU A 338 -3.93 16.01 -25.94
CA LEU A 338 -2.86 15.11 -25.54
C LEU A 338 -1.49 15.61 -26.03
N GLY A 339 -0.49 15.42 -25.20
CA GLY A 339 0.91 15.54 -25.55
C GLY A 339 1.81 15.02 -24.44
N PHE A 340 3.10 15.02 -24.72
CA PHE A 340 4.10 14.44 -23.84
C PHE A 340 5.19 15.47 -23.54
N LEU A 341 6.22 15.06 -22.81
CA LEU A 341 7.39 15.91 -22.59
C LEU A 341 8.15 16.06 -23.90
N THR A 342 8.14 17.26 -24.47
CA THR A 342 8.73 17.56 -25.78
C THR A 342 10.22 17.26 -25.80
N VAL A 343 10.93 17.53 -24.69
CA VAL A 343 12.37 17.24 -24.55
C VAL A 343 12.74 15.75 -24.64
N LEU A 344 11.78 14.85 -24.40
CA LEU A 344 11.96 13.39 -24.51
C LEU A 344 11.28 12.78 -25.74
N THR A 345 10.74 13.61 -26.64
CA THR A 345 10.01 13.15 -27.82
C THR A 345 10.87 13.32 -29.07
N GLY A 346 11.07 12.22 -29.81
CA GLY A 346 11.79 12.19 -31.07
C GLY A 346 10.94 12.67 -32.25
N SER A 347 11.11 12.04 -33.41
CA SER A 347 10.39 12.42 -34.64
C SER A 347 8.96 11.91 -34.70
N ARG A 348 8.61 10.89 -33.91
CA ARG A 348 7.26 10.33 -33.86
C ARG A 348 6.31 11.30 -33.16
N SER A 349 5.25 11.70 -33.86
CA SER A 349 4.31 12.70 -33.36
C SER A 349 3.39 12.13 -32.29
N VAL A 350 2.83 13.00 -31.44
CA VAL A 350 1.79 12.61 -30.47
C VAL A 350 0.57 12.00 -31.18
N GLY A 351 0.23 12.52 -32.37
CA GLY A 351 -0.86 12.00 -33.20
C GLY A 351 -0.61 10.53 -33.57
N ASP A 352 0.61 10.18 -33.95
CA ASP A 352 0.98 8.82 -34.35
C ASP A 352 0.81 7.83 -33.21
N TYR A 353 1.21 8.20 -31.98
CA TYR A 353 1.00 7.35 -30.80
C TYR A 353 -0.49 7.17 -30.50
N TRP A 354 -1.27 8.24 -30.58
CA TRP A 354 -2.69 8.19 -30.24
C TRP A 354 -3.53 7.46 -31.30
N GLU A 355 -3.23 7.65 -32.58
CA GLU A 355 -3.85 6.90 -33.67
C GLU A 355 -3.54 5.41 -33.60
N ALA A 356 -2.29 5.04 -33.31
CA ALA A 356 -1.92 3.65 -33.08
C ALA A 356 -2.68 3.04 -31.89
N ALA A 357 -2.79 3.77 -30.77
CA ALA A 357 -3.52 3.32 -29.58
C ALA A 357 -5.02 3.10 -29.84
N ARG A 358 -5.66 3.99 -30.61
CA ARG A 358 -7.08 3.86 -31.01
C ARG A 358 -7.29 2.71 -31.99
N SER A 359 -6.34 2.47 -32.88
CA SER A 359 -6.43 1.41 -33.89
C SER A 359 -6.24 0.03 -33.27
N ALA A 360 -5.33 -0.10 -32.29
CA ALA A 360 -5.00 -1.38 -31.66
C ALA A 360 -6.11 -1.92 -30.75
N ALA A 361 -6.85 -1.05 -30.06
CA ALA A 361 -8.01 -1.44 -29.26
C ALA A 361 -9.13 -0.39 -29.38
N PRO A 362 -9.97 -0.48 -30.41
CA PRO A 362 -11.12 0.41 -30.54
C PRO A 362 -12.05 0.27 -29.35
N SER A 363 -12.26 1.37 -28.62
CA SER A 363 -13.15 1.43 -27.47
C SER A 363 -14.23 2.49 -27.69
N VAL A 364 -15.41 2.23 -27.14
CA VAL A 364 -16.47 3.25 -26.99
C VAL A 364 -16.46 3.88 -25.59
N ARG A 365 -15.67 3.31 -24.67
CA ARG A 365 -15.60 3.71 -23.26
C ARG A 365 -14.29 4.42 -22.90
N SER A 366 -13.30 4.42 -23.79
CA SER A 366 -12.01 5.07 -23.54
C SER A 366 -11.53 5.86 -24.75
N SER A 367 -10.89 6.99 -24.47
CA SER A 367 -10.24 7.85 -25.46
C SER A 367 -8.90 7.28 -25.96
N GLN A 368 -8.37 6.25 -25.28
CA GLN A 368 -7.06 5.64 -25.54
C GLN A 368 -5.86 6.59 -25.35
N GLN A 369 -6.06 7.72 -24.64
CA GLN A 369 -4.98 8.67 -24.38
C GLN A 369 -3.96 8.13 -23.36
N ARG A 370 -4.40 7.31 -22.40
CA ARG A 370 -3.48 6.64 -21.45
C ARG A 370 -2.64 5.58 -22.14
N ARG A 371 -3.24 4.76 -23.01
CA ARG A 371 -2.48 3.82 -23.85
C ARG A 371 -1.45 4.54 -24.72
N ALA A 372 -1.80 5.67 -25.33
CA ALA A 372 -0.85 6.47 -26.11
C ALA A 372 0.32 7.00 -25.25
N LEU A 373 0.03 7.51 -24.05
CA LEU A 373 1.06 7.91 -23.09
C LEU A 373 1.94 6.73 -22.67
N ALA A 374 1.36 5.55 -22.47
CA ALA A 374 2.06 4.34 -22.08
C ALA A 374 3.02 3.82 -23.18
N GLU A 375 2.58 3.88 -24.43
CA GLU A 375 3.45 3.60 -25.59
C GLU A 375 4.62 4.58 -25.64
N TRP A 376 4.37 5.89 -25.54
CA TRP A 376 5.45 6.89 -25.51
C TRP A 376 6.41 6.72 -24.32
N MET A 377 5.87 6.38 -23.13
CA MET A 377 6.67 6.16 -21.93
C MET A 377 7.70 5.04 -22.11
N THR A 378 7.34 4.02 -22.89
CA THR A 378 8.11 2.78 -23.06
C THR A 378 8.80 2.65 -24.42
N ASP A 379 8.63 3.62 -25.31
CA ASP A 379 9.32 3.69 -26.60
C ASP A 379 10.78 4.12 -26.37
N ALA A 380 11.72 3.19 -26.56
CA ALA A 380 13.15 3.41 -26.36
C ALA A 380 13.84 4.09 -27.55
N ASP A 381 13.13 4.33 -28.65
CA ASP A 381 13.70 4.91 -29.86
C ASP A 381 13.27 6.36 -30.06
N GLN A 382 11.97 6.63 -29.91
CA GLN A 382 11.34 7.90 -30.22
C GLN A 382 10.60 8.53 -29.03
N GLY A 383 10.57 7.86 -27.87
CA GLY A 383 9.89 8.32 -26.67
C GLY A 383 10.79 8.34 -25.43
N ALA A 384 10.15 8.26 -24.26
CA ALA A 384 10.83 8.40 -22.98
C ALA A 384 11.54 7.13 -22.49
N GLY A 385 11.48 6.03 -23.25
CA GLY A 385 11.95 4.70 -22.83
C GLY A 385 13.42 4.65 -22.42
N ARG A 386 14.28 5.47 -23.02
CA ARG A 386 15.70 5.55 -22.63
C ARG A 386 15.89 6.11 -21.22
N LEU A 387 15.16 7.18 -20.89
CA LEU A 387 15.19 7.75 -19.54
C LEU A 387 14.52 6.80 -18.55
N LEU A 388 13.38 6.22 -18.91
CA LEU A 388 12.69 5.20 -18.11
C LEU A 388 13.64 4.06 -17.71
N ALA A 389 14.40 3.52 -18.66
CA ALA A 389 15.37 2.45 -18.40
C ALA A 389 16.49 2.90 -17.44
N ARG A 390 17.10 4.08 -17.68
CA ARG A 390 18.14 4.65 -16.80
C ARG A 390 17.65 4.83 -15.37
N VAL A 391 16.45 5.37 -15.20
CA VAL A 391 15.84 5.62 -13.88
C VAL A 391 15.62 4.30 -13.14
N PHE A 392 15.04 3.30 -13.82
CA PHE A 392 14.74 2.02 -13.20
C PHE A 392 16.01 1.23 -12.84
N VAL A 393 16.99 1.18 -13.74
CA VAL A 393 18.31 0.56 -13.47
C VAL A 393 19.00 1.22 -12.28
N ASN A 394 18.99 2.55 -12.21
CA ASN A 394 19.61 3.27 -11.10
C ASN A 394 18.97 2.94 -9.74
N ARG A 395 17.65 2.76 -9.71
CA ARG A 395 16.91 2.34 -8.49
C ARG A 395 17.22 0.90 -8.10
N VAL A 396 17.26 -0.01 -9.07
CA VAL A 396 17.68 -1.40 -8.81
C VAL A 396 19.10 -1.43 -8.24
N TRP A 397 20.01 -0.67 -8.84
CA TRP A 397 21.37 -0.50 -8.35
C TRP A 397 21.40 0.01 -6.91
N GLN A 398 20.65 1.08 -6.62
CA GLN A 398 20.58 1.65 -5.28
C GLN A 398 20.18 0.64 -4.22
N HIS A 399 19.19 -0.23 -4.48
CA HIS A 399 18.76 -1.19 -3.48
C HIS A 399 19.81 -2.28 -3.20
N HIS A 400 20.69 -2.58 -4.16
CA HIS A 400 21.83 -3.49 -3.96
C HIS A 400 23.04 -2.84 -3.27
N PHE A 401 23.31 -1.57 -3.58
CA PHE A 401 24.54 -0.88 -3.13
C PHE A 401 24.30 0.18 -2.04
N GLY A 402 23.05 0.44 -1.67
CA GLY A 402 22.62 1.50 -0.74
C GLY A 402 22.52 2.89 -1.37
N GLU A 403 23.21 3.12 -2.49
CA GLU A 403 23.19 4.35 -3.26
C GLU A 403 23.13 4.06 -4.76
N GLY A 404 22.34 4.85 -5.49
CA GLY A 404 22.31 4.77 -6.95
C GLY A 404 23.60 5.29 -7.57
N LEU A 405 23.87 4.91 -8.82
CA LEU A 405 24.94 5.51 -9.62
C LEU A 405 24.75 7.03 -9.70
N SER A 406 23.51 7.48 -9.90
CA SER A 406 23.05 8.83 -9.52
C SER A 406 22.37 8.77 -8.15
N ARG A 407 22.82 9.63 -7.22
CA ARG A 407 22.30 9.65 -5.84
C ARG A 407 20.94 10.34 -5.71
N THR A 408 20.55 11.16 -6.68
CA THR A 408 19.24 11.82 -6.73
C THR A 408 18.22 10.92 -7.42
N VAL A 409 17.74 9.93 -6.68
CA VAL A 409 16.97 8.79 -7.24
C VAL A 409 15.63 9.20 -7.86
N ASN A 410 15.00 10.25 -7.31
CA ASN A 410 13.74 10.81 -7.79
C ASN A 410 13.93 12.11 -8.59
N ASP A 411 15.16 12.47 -8.93
CA ASP A 411 15.48 13.63 -9.76
C ASP A 411 16.63 13.31 -10.71
N PHE A 412 16.30 13.14 -11.99
CA PHE A 412 17.21 12.94 -13.13
C PHE A 412 17.29 14.20 -14.00
N GLY A 413 16.80 15.35 -13.51
CA GLY A 413 16.85 16.64 -14.18
C GLY A 413 18.26 17.24 -14.22
N VAL A 414 18.36 18.48 -14.72
CA VAL A 414 19.61 19.23 -14.90
C VAL A 414 20.35 19.47 -13.57
N ARG A 415 19.62 19.53 -12.46
CA ARG A 415 20.17 19.71 -11.11
C ARG A 415 20.47 18.41 -10.37
N ALA A 416 20.20 17.27 -10.99
CA ALA A 416 20.50 15.95 -10.46
C ALA A 416 22.00 15.73 -10.24
N ASP A 417 22.32 14.82 -9.34
CA ASP A 417 23.68 14.31 -9.22
C ASP A 417 24.07 13.57 -10.49
N ARG A 418 25.24 13.92 -11.06
CA ARG A 418 25.81 13.17 -12.17
C ARG A 418 26.12 11.73 -11.72
N PRO A 419 25.86 10.73 -12.58
CA PRO A 419 26.23 9.35 -12.28
C PRO A 419 27.72 9.22 -11.94
N SER A 420 28.06 8.41 -10.94
CA SER A 420 29.46 8.08 -10.64
C SER A 420 30.14 7.35 -11.81
N HIS A 421 29.38 6.47 -12.48
CA HIS A 421 29.82 5.70 -13.64
C HIS A 421 28.79 5.85 -14.77
N PRO A 422 28.85 6.94 -15.57
CA PRO A 422 27.82 7.21 -16.58
C PRO A 422 27.77 6.15 -17.68
N GLU A 423 28.93 5.68 -18.15
CA GLU A 423 28.99 4.62 -19.17
C GLU A 423 28.41 3.29 -18.67
N LEU A 424 28.60 2.96 -17.39
CA LEU A 424 28.00 1.77 -16.78
C LEU A 424 26.47 1.88 -16.69
N LEU A 425 25.95 3.04 -16.28
CA LEU A 425 24.51 3.27 -16.22
C LEU A 425 23.88 3.14 -17.62
N ASP A 426 24.54 3.69 -18.63
CA ASP A 426 24.09 3.64 -20.02
C ASP A 426 24.15 2.22 -20.58
N TRP A 427 25.23 1.49 -20.30
CA TRP A 427 25.37 0.10 -20.70
C TRP A 427 24.31 -0.79 -20.06
N LEU A 428 24.08 -0.68 -18.74
CA LEU A 428 23.05 -1.44 -18.03
C LEU A 428 21.64 -1.09 -18.53
N ALA A 429 21.35 0.19 -18.76
CA ALA A 429 20.07 0.62 -19.31
C ALA A 429 19.84 0.08 -20.72
N HIS A 430 20.87 0.10 -21.57
CA HIS A 430 20.79 -0.47 -22.91
C HIS A 430 20.60 -1.99 -22.90
N ASP A 431 21.39 -2.74 -22.11
CA ASP A 431 21.23 -4.19 -21.99
C ASP A 431 19.85 -4.55 -21.42
N PHE A 432 19.34 -3.78 -20.46
CA PHE A 432 18.01 -4.00 -19.90
C PHE A 432 16.92 -3.88 -20.97
N VAL A 433 16.98 -2.86 -21.83
CA VAL A 433 16.04 -2.73 -22.97
C VAL A 433 16.22 -3.87 -23.97
N ALA A 434 17.47 -4.21 -24.32
CA ALA A 434 17.78 -5.29 -25.28
C ALA A 434 17.38 -6.68 -24.76
N GLY A 435 17.42 -6.88 -23.45
CA GLY A 435 17.01 -8.10 -22.74
C GLY A 435 15.52 -8.15 -22.42
N ASP A 436 14.66 -7.54 -23.24
CA ASP A 436 13.19 -7.50 -23.08
C ASP A 436 12.74 -6.97 -21.71
N TRP A 437 13.49 -6.01 -21.15
CA TRP A 437 13.12 -5.34 -19.91
C TRP A 437 12.93 -6.30 -18.72
N ARG A 438 13.65 -7.42 -18.69
CA ARG A 438 13.54 -8.46 -17.66
C ARG A 438 14.32 -8.11 -16.39
N LEU A 439 13.61 -8.00 -15.27
CA LEU A 439 14.17 -7.53 -14.01
C LEU A 439 15.08 -8.58 -13.37
N LYS A 440 14.69 -9.86 -13.42
CA LYS A 440 15.53 -10.95 -12.89
C LYS A 440 16.86 -11.07 -13.64
N ARG A 441 16.86 -10.83 -14.96
CA ARG A 441 18.09 -10.73 -15.76
C ARG A 441 19.00 -9.61 -15.24
N LEU A 442 18.47 -8.40 -15.06
CA LEU A 442 19.23 -7.25 -14.55
C LEU A 442 19.81 -7.55 -13.16
N HIS A 443 19.04 -8.16 -12.26
CA HIS A 443 19.58 -8.61 -10.98
C HIS A 443 20.70 -9.62 -11.15
N LYS A 444 20.50 -10.69 -11.92
CA LYS A 444 21.54 -11.70 -12.12
C LYS A 444 22.84 -11.06 -12.60
N GLN A 445 22.78 -10.14 -13.56
CA GLN A 445 23.97 -9.40 -14.01
C GLN A 445 24.66 -8.61 -12.89
N ILE A 446 23.90 -7.91 -12.04
CA ILE A 446 24.46 -7.17 -10.91
C ILE A 446 25.08 -8.13 -9.88
N LEU A 447 24.35 -9.17 -9.47
CA LEU A 447 24.82 -10.11 -8.45
C LEU A 447 26.03 -10.95 -8.90
N MET A 448 26.12 -11.27 -10.19
CA MET A 448 27.27 -11.97 -10.77
C MET A 448 28.48 -11.07 -11.03
N SER A 449 28.36 -9.75 -10.81
CA SER A 449 29.48 -8.83 -11.01
C SER A 449 30.53 -8.94 -9.91
N SER A 450 31.80 -8.74 -10.26
CA SER A 450 32.90 -8.69 -9.28
C SER A 450 32.70 -7.58 -8.25
N VAL A 451 32.02 -6.49 -8.62
CA VAL A 451 31.73 -5.35 -7.73
C VAL A 451 30.74 -5.73 -6.64
N TYR A 452 29.70 -6.50 -6.96
CA TYR A 452 28.73 -6.96 -5.96
C TYR A 452 29.35 -7.99 -4.99
N GLN A 453 30.26 -8.83 -5.49
CA GLN A 453 30.93 -9.90 -4.74
C GLN A 453 32.13 -9.42 -3.89
N GLN A 454 32.43 -8.13 -3.86
CA GLN A 454 33.49 -7.58 -2.99
C GLN A 454 33.17 -7.80 -1.51
N ASP A 455 34.23 -7.89 -0.70
CA ASP A 455 34.12 -7.92 0.76
C ASP A 455 33.86 -6.51 1.35
N THR A 456 33.71 -6.45 2.67
CA THR A 456 33.52 -5.19 3.41
C THR A 456 34.82 -4.60 3.96
N ALA A 457 35.98 -5.16 3.59
CA ALA A 457 37.27 -4.82 4.19
C ALA A 457 37.61 -3.34 3.98
N PHE A 458 38.17 -2.72 5.02
CA PHE A 458 38.60 -1.33 4.96
C PHE A 458 40.06 -1.24 4.52
N ASP A 459 40.33 -0.34 3.57
CA ASP A 459 41.67 0.00 3.12
C ASP A 459 41.87 1.52 3.29
N ALA A 460 42.83 1.91 4.13
CA ALA A 460 43.09 3.32 4.44
C ALA A 460 43.60 4.12 3.24
N ALA A 461 44.34 3.50 2.31
CA ALA A 461 44.84 4.17 1.12
C ALA A 461 43.70 4.44 0.12
N ARG A 462 42.81 3.46 -0.07
CA ARG A 462 41.61 3.63 -0.92
C ARG A 462 40.64 4.65 -0.33
N ALA A 463 40.40 4.60 0.97
CA ALA A 463 39.54 5.55 1.67
C ALA A 463 40.06 7.00 1.61
N LYS A 464 41.38 7.21 1.48
CA LYS A 464 41.94 8.56 1.27
C LYS A 464 41.61 9.12 -0.11
N ILE A 465 41.48 8.26 -1.13
CA ILE A 465 41.14 8.65 -2.50
C ILE A 465 39.62 8.81 -2.65
N ASP A 466 38.86 7.86 -2.11
CA ASP A 466 37.41 7.77 -2.23
C ASP A 466 36.77 7.44 -0.87
N PRO A 467 36.69 8.43 0.03
CA PRO A 467 36.19 8.23 1.40
C PRO A 467 34.71 7.82 1.43
N ASP A 468 33.94 8.28 0.45
CA ASP A 468 32.53 7.96 0.32
C ASP A 468 32.29 6.59 -0.33
N ASN A 469 33.34 5.89 -0.79
CA ASN A 469 33.24 4.63 -1.54
C ASN A 469 32.38 4.77 -2.82
N ARG A 470 32.46 5.91 -3.51
CA ARG A 470 31.75 6.23 -4.76
C ARG A 470 32.27 5.45 -5.97
N LEU A 471 33.53 5.02 -5.94
CA LEU A 471 34.21 4.16 -6.91
C LEU A 471 34.05 2.66 -6.60
N LEU A 472 33.28 2.32 -5.56
CA LEU A 472 32.86 0.95 -5.25
C LEU A 472 34.05 -0.01 -5.08
N TRP A 473 34.99 0.38 -4.22
CA TRP A 473 36.18 -0.40 -3.92
C TRP A 473 36.00 -1.41 -2.78
N ARG A 474 34.82 -1.39 -2.14
CA ARG A 474 34.33 -2.38 -1.17
C ARG A 474 32.80 -2.45 -1.14
N ARG A 475 32.25 -3.52 -0.59
CA ARG A 475 30.83 -3.61 -0.22
C ARG A 475 30.53 -2.69 0.98
N ARG A 476 29.43 -1.94 0.89
CA ARG A 476 28.91 -1.16 2.01
C ARG A 476 27.95 -2.03 2.83
N PRO A 477 28.12 -2.12 4.17
CA PRO A 477 27.09 -2.68 5.04
C PRO A 477 25.80 -1.87 4.90
N LEU A 478 24.69 -2.55 4.66
CA LEU A 478 23.37 -1.92 4.54
C LEU A 478 22.59 -2.14 5.82
N ARG A 479 21.89 -1.10 6.26
CA ARG A 479 20.96 -1.20 7.39
C ARG A 479 19.73 -1.99 6.95
N MET A 480 19.25 -2.88 7.81
CA MET A 480 17.98 -3.57 7.57
C MET A 480 16.82 -2.57 7.62
N GLU A 481 15.96 -2.64 6.61
CA GLU A 481 14.70 -1.90 6.57
C GLU A 481 13.71 -2.45 7.61
N SER A 482 12.75 -1.62 8.02
CA SER A 482 11.75 -1.97 9.04
C SER A 482 11.03 -3.32 8.80
N GLU A 483 10.70 -3.61 7.55
CA GLU A 483 9.99 -4.82 7.14
C GLU A 483 10.90 -6.05 7.23
N ILE A 484 12.16 -5.95 6.77
CA ILE A 484 13.14 -7.03 6.92
C ILE A 484 13.39 -7.31 8.40
N LEU A 485 13.54 -6.28 9.23
CA LEU A 485 13.77 -6.43 10.65
C LEU A 485 12.62 -7.22 11.31
N ARG A 486 11.37 -6.81 11.07
CA ARG A 486 10.20 -7.51 11.61
C ARG A 486 10.06 -8.94 11.05
N ASP A 487 10.19 -9.11 9.74
CA ASP A 487 10.07 -10.41 9.08
C ASP A 487 11.18 -11.37 9.56
N SER A 488 12.40 -10.87 9.79
CA SER A 488 13.51 -11.66 10.33
C SER A 488 13.24 -12.15 11.74
N LEU A 489 12.70 -11.28 12.62
CA LEU A 489 12.32 -11.67 13.98
C LEU A 489 11.26 -12.79 13.98
N LEU A 490 10.29 -12.72 13.08
CA LEU A 490 9.29 -13.77 12.88
C LEU A 490 9.90 -15.05 12.30
N ALA A 491 10.81 -14.93 11.33
CA ALA A 491 11.45 -16.07 10.68
C ALA A 491 12.35 -16.85 11.64
N VAL A 492 13.24 -16.17 12.37
CA VAL A 492 14.18 -16.83 13.30
C VAL A 492 13.44 -17.40 14.51
N SER A 493 12.37 -16.76 14.97
CA SER A 493 11.51 -17.32 16.04
C SER A 493 10.61 -18.47 15.57
N GLY A 494 10.55 -18.76 14.27
CA GLY A 494 9.72 -19.85 13.72
C GLY A 494 8.22 -19.55 13.72
N THR A 495 7.84 -18.26 13.77
CA THR A 495 6.44 -17.83 13.87
C THR A 495 5.92 -17.08 12.64
N LEU A 496 6.77 -16.90 11.62
CA LEU A 496 6.40 -16.25 10.36
C LEU A 496 5.33 -17.06 9.60
N ASN A 497 4.21 -16.40 9.30
CA ASN A 497 3.21 -16.92 8.39
C ASN A 497 3.56 -16.51 6.94
N LEU A 498 3.77 -17.49 6.06
CA LEU A 498 4.14 -17.28 4.65
C LEU A 498 2.93 -17.12 3.71
N GLU A 499 1.71 -16.99 4.24
CA GLU A 499 0.50 -16.77 3.44
C GLU A 499 0.59 -15.46 2.62
N GLN A 500 0.61 -15.64 1.31
CA GLN A 500 0.74 -14.58 0.32
C GLN A 500 -0.63 -14.05 -0.14
N PHE A 501 -0.65 -12.78 -0.57
CA PHE A 501 -1.79 -12.12 -1.22
C PHE A 501 -3.04 -11.93 -0.35
N GLY A 502 -4.07 -11.28 -0.89
CA GLY A 502 -5.35 -11.05 -0.22
C GLY A 502 -5.32 -9.83 0.71
N PRO A 503 -6.40 -9.58 1.47
CA PRO A 503 -6.51 -8.39 2.31
C PRO A 503 -5.32 -8.20 3.27
N ALA A 504 -4.96 -6.93 3.49
CA ALA A 504 -3.94 -6.57 4.46
C ALA A 504 -4.41 -6.86 5.90
N PHE A 505 -3.48 -7.20 6.80
CA PHE A 505 -3.79 -7.45 8.20
C PHE A 505 -3.40 -6.26 9.09
N LYS A 506 -4.17 -6.00 10.15
CA LYS A 506 -3.89 -4.95 11.14
C LYS A 506 -3.23 -5.57 12.39
N PRO A 507 -1.90 -5.50 12.54
CA PRO A 507 -1.22 -5.95 13.77
C PRO A 507 -1.59 -5.07 14.98
N PRO A 508 -1.40 -5.55 16.22
CA PRO A 508 -1.58 -4.71 17.40
C PRO A 508 -0.62 -3.52 17.38
N ILE A 509 -1.11 -2.33 17.74
CA ILE A 509 -0.30 -1.15 18.04
C ILE A 509 -0.71 -0.58 19.40
N PRO A 510 0.18 0.16 20.11
CA PRO A 510 -0.16 0.79 21.39
C PRO A 510 -1.33 1.78 21.25
N ALA A 511 -2.16 1.89 22.28
CA ALA A 511 -3.31 2.81 22.28
C ALA A 511 -2.88 4.28 22.15
N GLU A 512 -1.69 4.61 22.65
CA GLU A 512 -1.07 5.93 22.53
C GLU A 512 -0.73 6.30 21.09
N ALA A 513 -0.51 5.31 20.21
CA ALA A 513 -0.32 5.53 18.79
C ALA A 513 -1.65 5.77 18.05
N MET A 514 -2.79 5.41 18.65
CA MET A 514 -4.12 5.53 18.05
C MET A 514 -4.84 6.86 18.36
N GLN A 515 -4.09 7.95 18.57
CA GLN A 515 -4.64 9.24 19.02
C GLN A 515 -5.32 10.09 17.93
N ALA A 516 -5.39 9.60 16.68
CA ALA A 516 -6.02 10.33 15.58
C ALA A 516 -7.52 10.53 15.85
N ARG A 517 -7.91 11.77 16.17
CA ARG A 517 -9.31 12.16 16.38
C ARG A 517 -10.00 12.35 15.02
N ASN A 518 -11.25 11.89 14.91
CA ASN A 518 -12.14 12.08 13.76
C ASN A 518 -11.89 11.24 12.48
N THR A 519 -11.19 10.10 12.58
CA THR A 519 -11.08 9.17 11.44
C THR A 519 -12.39 8.40 11.19
N GLN A 520 -12.74 8.18 9.93
CA GLN A 520 -13.93 7.41 9.52
C GLN A 520 -13.75 5.91 9.76
N SER A 521 -12.51 5.42 9.67
CA SER A 521 -12.13 4.02 9.89
C SER A 521 -11.01 3.94 10.93
N PRO A 522 -11.34 3.99 12.24
CA PRO A 522 -10.33 3.95 13.28
C PRO A 522 -9.57 2.63 13.28
N TYR A 523 -8.33 2.66 13.78
CA TYR A 523 -7.56 1.44 13.99
C TYR A 523 -8.24 0.57 15.07
N PRO A 524 -8.33 -0.76 14.89
CA PRO A 524 -8.95 -1.65 15.87
C PRO A 524 -8.22 -1.62 17.22
N LEU A 525 -8.97 -1.36 18.29
CA LEU A 525 -8.46 -1.34 19.67
C LEU A 525 -8.18 -2.76 20.23
N ASP A 526 -8.78 -3.77 19.63
CA ASP A 526 -8.74 -5.17 20.07
C ASP A 526 -7.86 -6.06 19.17
N ALA A 527 -7.04 -5.46 18.29
CA ALA A 527 -6.08 -6.19 17.49
C ALA A 527 -5.11 -7.00 18.38
N ARG A 528 -4.83 -8.24 17.99
CA ARG A 528 -3.98 -9.16 18.75
C ARG A 528 -2.85 -9.71 17.89
N ASP A 529 -1.73 -10.04 18.54
CA ASP A 529 -0.66 -10.81 17.91
C ASP A 529 -1.05 -12.30 17.88
N ILE A 530 -1.47 -12.77 16.72
CA ILE A 530 -1.94 -14.13 16.45
C ILE A 530 -1.33 -14.64 15.14
N PRO A 531 -1.32 -15.95 14.84
CA PRO A 531 -0.71 -16.46 13.61
C PRO A 531 -1.16 -15.77 12.31
N ALA A 532 -2.43 -15.35 12.24
CA ALA A 532 -2.96 -14.60 11.09
C ALA A 532 -2.35 -13.18 10.94
N THR A 533 -1.90 -12.55 12.02
CA THR A 533 -1.23 -11.23 12.02
C THR A 533 0.30 -11.31 12.01
N ARG A 534 0.85 -12.51 11.84
CA ARG A 534 2.29 -12.79 11.73
C ARG A 534 2.73 -13.03 10.29
N ARG A 535 1.97 -12.52 9.33
CA ARG A 535 2.35 -12.52 7.92
C ARG A 535 3.51 -11.56 7.66
N ARG A 536 4.15 -11.74 6.51
CA ARG A 536 5.18 -10.81 6.02
C ARG A 536 4.71 -9.36 6.04
N SER A 537 5.62 -8.46 6.35
CA SER A 537 5.34 -7.04 6.56
C SER A 537 4.79 -6.32 5.33
N VAL A 538 5.04 -6.82 4.11
CA VAL A 538 4.42 -6.28 2.88
C VAL A 538 2.89 -6.40 2.88
N TYR A 539 2.32 -7.32 3.67
CA TYR A 539 0.87 -7.50 3.83
C TYR A 539 0.30 -6.79 5.07
N MET A 540 1.11 -6.05 5.82
CA MET A 540 0.62 -5.21 6.91
C MET A 540 -0.21 -4.06 6.34
N PHE A 541 -1.32 -3.76 7.01
CA PHE A 541 -2.18 -2.64 6.66
C PHE A 541 -1.42 -1.33 6.85
N HIS A 542 -1.22 -0.59 5.76
CA HIS A 542 -0.50 0.67 5.74
C HIS A 542 -1.48 1.84 5.86
N LYS A 543 -1.75 2.26 7.09
CA LYS A 543 -2.62 3.41 7.40
C LYS A 543 -1.79 4.70 7.45
N ARG A 544 -2.20 5.72 6.70
CA ARG A 544 -1.43 6.97 6.54
C ARG A 544 -1.38 7.82 7.80
N VAL A 545 -2.52 7.99 8.48
CA VAL A 545 -2.57 8.87 9.66
C VAL A 545 -2.06 8.16 10.91
N VAL A 546 -2.25 6.84 11.00
CA VAL A 546 -1.82 6.01 12.13
C VAL A 546 -0.84 4.95 11.65
N GLN A 547 0.42 5.34 11.51
CA GLN A 547 1.48 4.43 11.12
C GLN A 547 1.82 3.45 12.25
N HIS A 548 2.31 2.26 11.87
CA HIS A 548 2.82 1.30 12.84
C HIS A 548 4.10 1.83 13.51
N PRO A 549 4.18 1.97 14.84
CA PRO A 549 5.32 2.61 15.52
C PRO A 549 6.67 1.96 15.21
N LEU A 550 6.74 0.63 15.19
CA LEU A 550 7.97 -0.08 14.80
C LEU A 550 8.40 0.23 13.37
N MET A 551 7.48 0.38 12.42
CA MET A 551 7.84 0.72 11.04
C MET A 551 8.37 2.16 10.98
N GLN A 552 7.69 3.08 11.66
CA GLN A 552 8.06 4.49 11.71
C GLN A 552 9.44 4.70 12.36
N VAL A 553 9.74 4.04 13.48
CA VAL A 553 11.02 4.22 14.19
C VAL A 553 12.20 3.69 13.36
N PHE A 554 11.97 2.72 12.48
CA PHE A 554 12.95 2.16 11.56
C PHE A 554 12.81 2.69 10.12
N ASP A 555 12.47 3.97 9.99
CA ASP A 555 12.49 4.75 8.75
C ASP A 555 11.54 4.24 7.65
N GLY A 556 10.45 3.58 8.02
CA GLY A 556 9.36 3.23 7.11
C GLY A 556 8.64 4.48 6.59
N PRO A 557 8.36 4.58 5.27
CA PRO A 557 7.68 5.76 4.71
C PRO A 557 6.22 5.84 5.16
N ASP A 558 5.65 7.04 5.11
CA ASP A 558 4.27 7.36 5.48
C ASP A 558 3.26 7.26 4.34
N ALA A 559 3.74 6.93 3.14
CA ALA A 559 2.98 6.93 1.90
C ALA A 559 2.22 8.25 1.63
N SER A 560 2.67 9.36 2.24
CA SER A 560 2.14 10.70 1.97
C SER A 560 2.79 11.30 0.73
N ALA A 561 4.05 10.96 0.44
CA ALA A 561 4.81 11.39 -0.73
C ALA A 561 5.63 10.23 -1.33
N SER A 562 6.00 10.34 -2.61
CA SER A 562 6.78 9.29 -3.29
C SER A 562 8.15 9.16 -2.64
N CYS A 563 8.52 7.94 -2.26
CA CYS A 563 9.78 7.68 -1.57
C CYS A 563 10.72 6.85 -2.46
N GLY A 564 11.64 7.52 -3.16
CA GLY A 564 12.69 6.86 -3.96
C GLY A 564 13.89 6.41 -3.13
N ARG A 565 14.13 7.05 -2.00
CA ARG A 565 15.17 6.66 -1.04
C ARG A 565 14.66 6.95 0.36
N ARG A 566 14.61 5.92 1.19
CA ARG A 566 14.25 6.06 2.61
C ARG A 566 15.33 6.81 3.37
N GLY A 567 14.92 7.47 4.46
CA GLY A 567 15.87 7.90 5.48
C GLY A 567 16.61 6.68 6.04
N ASN A 568 17.83 6.89 6.51
CA ASN A 568 18.59 5.87 7.23
C ASN A 568 19.14 6.53 8.49
N THR A 569 18.38 6.44 9.58
CA THR A 569 18.71 7.07 10.84
C THR A 569 19.34 6.08 11.80
N THR A 570 20.32 6.53 12.59
CA THR A 570 20.88 5.76 13.71
C THR A 570 20.72 6.57 14.98
N VAL A 571 19.64 6.30 15.71
CA VAL A 571 19.26 7.09 16.88
C VAL A 571 18.92 6.21 18.09
N ALA A 572 19.17 6.70 19.29
CA ALA A 572 18.94 5.97 20.54
C ALA A 572 17.51 5.38 20.69
N PRO A 573 16.43 6.07 20.27
CA PRO A 573 15.08 5.51 20.32
C PRO A 573 14.91 4.17 19.60
N GLN A 574 15.64 3.92 18.52
CA GLN A 574 15.58 2.64 17.79
C GLN A 574 16.14 1.49 18.63
N ALA A 575 17.27 1.70 19.31
CA ALA A 575 17.83 0.71 20.22
C ALA A 575 16.92 0.46 21.42
N LEU A 576 16.31 1.52 21.97
CA LEU A 576 15.32 1.41 23.05
C LEU A 576 14.07 0.66 22.60
N ALA A 577 13.61 0.85 21.35
CA ALA A 577 12.49 0.10 20.79
C ALA A 577 12.82 -1.40 20.74
N LEU A 578 14.01 -1.80 20.24
CA LEU A 578 14.47 -3.21 20.22
C LEU A 578 14.41 -3.89 21.59
N LEU A 579 14.62 -3.15 22.68
CA LEU A 579 14.65 -3.68 24.05
C LEU A 579 13.28 -3.70 24.75
N ASN A 580 12.36 -2.81 24.36
CA ASN A 580 11.17 -2.51 25.15
C ASN A 580 9.84 -2.76 24.43
N ASP A 581 9.84 -2.82 23.10
CA ASP A 581 8.63 -3.06 22.35
C ASP A 581 8.03 -4.45 22.70
N PRO A 582 6.72 -4.53 23.02
CA PRO A 582 6.08 -5.78 23.40
C PRO A 582 6.20 -6.89 22.34
N PHE A 583 6.05 -6.54 21.05
CA PHE A 583 6.16 -7.52 19.98
C PHE A 583 7.58 -8.10 19.92
N LEU A 584 8.62 -7.29 20.11
CA LEU A 584 10.01 -7.77 20.16
C LEU A 584 10.27 -8.68 21.36
N ARG A 585 9.71 -8.37 22.54
CA ARG A 585 9.80 -9.25 23.72
C ARG A 585 9.10 -10.58 23.52
N ASP A 586 7.93 -10.57 22.87
CA ASP A 586 7.21 -11.80 22.53
C ASP A 586 7.98 -12.64 21.51
N ARG A 587 8.57 -12.01 20.49
CA ARG A 587 9.46 -12.71 19.53
C ARG A 587 10.71 -13.28 20.20
N ALA A 588 11.29 -12.58 21.19
CA ALA A 588 12.41 -13.10 21.97
C ALA A 588 12.01 -14.34 22.79
N ASN A 589 10.82 -14.34 23.39
CA ASN A 589 10.27 -15.52 24.09
C ASN A 589 10.03 -16.69 23.14
N ASP A 590 9.44 -16.43 21.97
CA ASP A 590 9.21 -17.46 20.94
C ASP A 590 10.54 -18.05 20.45
N PHE A 591 11.54 -17.20 20.20
CA PHE A 591 12.87 -17.63 19.80
C PHE A 591 13.57 -18.47 20.89
N ALA A 592 13.49 -18.05 22.16
CA ALA A 592 14.05 -18.84 23.26
C ALA A 592 13.40 -20.23 23.38
N LYS A 593 12.07 -20.33 23.25
CA LYS A 593 11.37 -21.62 23.23
C LYS A 593 11.86 -22.50 22.08
N ARG A 594 12.04 -21.92 20.91
CA ARG A 594 12.56 -22.62 19.73
C ARG A 594 13.98 -23.15 19.96
N LEU A 595 14.87 -22.33 20.51
CA LEU A 595 16.25 -22.74 20.80
C LEU A 595 16.32 -23.88 21.83
N ILE A 596 15.44 -23.87 22.83
CA ILE A 596 15.35 -24.97 23.81
C ILE A 596 14.84 -26.26 23.15
N ALA A 597 13.90 -26.14 22.20
CA ALA A 597 13.32 -27.29 21.52
C ALA A 597 14.25 -27.92 20.45
N GLU A 598 14.98 -27.08 19.71
CA GLU A 598 15.78 -27.50 18.54
C GLU A 598 17.29 -27.53 18.83
N GLY A 599 17.76 -26.83 19.86
CA GLY A 599 19.16 -26.51 20.06
C GLY A 599 20.00 -27.55 20.77
N GLY A 600 19.49 -28.74 21.13
CA GLY A 600 20.28 -29.78 21.83
C GLY A 600 20.23 -29.70 23.37
N PRO A 601 21.01 -30.52 24.08
CA PRO A 601 20.90 -30.70 25.53
C PRO A 601 21.51 -29.55 26.35
N ASP A 602 22.55 -28.88 25.84
CA ASP A 602 23.33 -27.91 26.61
C ASP A 602 23.13 -26.47 26.16
N ARG A 603 23.34 -25.52 27.08
CA ARG A 603 23.20 -24.08 26.80
C ARG A 603 24.15 -23.59 25.70
N ALA A 604 25.31 -24.23 25.56
CA ALA A 604 26.27 -23.89 24.50
C ALA A 604 25.70 -24.22 23.12
N ASP A 605 24.95 -25.31 23.00
CA ASP A 605 24.30 -25.72 21.75
C ASP A 605 23.17 -24.74 21.41
N TRP A 606 22.37 -24.31 22.41
CA TRP A 606 21.33 -23.28 22.23
C TRP A 606 21.90 -21.96 21.73
N ILE A 607 23.00 -21.50 22.33
CA ILE A 607 23.70 -20.27 21.90
C ILE A 607 24.22 -20.44 20.47
N THR A 608 24.84 -21.57 20.17
CA THR A 608 25.38 -21.85 18.83
C THR A 608 24.27 -21.84 17.79
N LEU A 609 23.14 -22.51 18.04
CA LEU A 609 21.98 -22.48 17.16
C LEU A 609 21.42 -21.06 17.01
N GLY A 610 21.33 -20.31 18.11
CA GLY A 610 20.87 -18.92 18.10
C GLY A 610 21.71 -18.02 17.19
N PHE A 611 23.04 -18.13 17.27
CA PHE A 611 23.96 -17.42 16.38
C PHE A 611 23.81 -17.86 14.93
N ARG A 612 23.67 -19.16 14.67
CA ARG A 612 23.48 -19.68 13.31
C ARG A 612 22.18 -19.19 12.68
N MET A 613 21.08 -19.14 13.44
CA MET A 613 19.78 -18.65 12.96
C MET A 613 19.75 -17.13 12.78
N ALA A 614 20.31 -16.37 13.73
CA ALA A 614 20.20 -14.90 13.72
C ALA A 614 21.29 -14.21 12.90
N LEU A 615 22.49 -14.80 12.84
CA LEU A 615 23.69 -14.19 12.23
C LEU A 615 24.30 -15.03 11.10
N ALA A 616 23.68 -16.16 10.74
CA ALA A 616 24.15 -17.06 9.69
C ALA A 616 25.60 -17.55 9.87
N ARG A 617 26.09 -17.62 11.11
CA ARG A 617 27.42 -18.13 11.48
C ARG A 617 27.44 -18.71 12.88
N ALA A 618 28.46 -19.51 13.19
CA ALA A 618 28.75 -19.90 14.56
C ALA A 618 29.22 -18.69 15.41
N PRO A 619 29.01 -18.71 16.75
CA PRO A 619 29.65 -17.76 17.64
C PRO A 619 31.16 -17.98 17.64
N SER A 620 31.93 -16.90 17.77
CA SER A 620 33.34 -17.00 18.15
C SER A 620 33.48 -17.52 19.59
N GLU A 621 34.66 -18.01 19.97
CA GLU A 621 34.92 -18.45 21.34
C GLU A 621 34.63 -17.35 22.39
N ALA A 622 34.97 -16.11 22.06
CA ALA A 622 34.71 -14.96 22.94
C ALA A 622 33.21 -14.72 23.10
N GLU A 623 32.45 -14.73 22.01
CA GLU A 623 31.00 -14.56 22.02
C GLU A 623 30.31 -15.68 22.80
N LEU A 624 30.70 -16.94 22.58
CA LEU A 624 30.14 -18.09 23.30
C LEU A 624 30.38 -17.99 24.81
N ARG A 625 31.62 -17.67 25.23
CA ARG A 625 31.95 -17.47 26.65
C ARG A 625 31.15 -16.32 27.27
N MET A 626 31.05 -15.18 26.57
CA MET A 626 30.29 -14.03 27.05
C MET A 626 28.80 -14.34 27.19
N SER A 627 28.20 -15.03 26.21
CA SER A 627 26.79 -15.43 26.25
C SER A 627 26.50 -16.42 27.38
N LEU A 628 27.38 -17.41 27.62
CA LEU A 628 27.24 -18.35 28.73
C LEU A 628 27.31 -17.64 30.09
N ALA A 629 28.31 -16.77 30.28
CA ALA A 629 28.47 -15.99 31.50
C ALA A 629 27.27 -15.06 31.75
N PHE A 630 26.73 -14.45 30.69
CA PHE A 630 25.52 -13.64 30.78
C PHE A 630 24.32 -14.46 31.24
N LEU A 631 24.05 -15.62 30.62
CA LEU A 631 22.93 -16.48 31.00
C LEU A 631 23.05 -16.94 32.45
N GLU A 632 24.23 -17.36 32.89
CA GLU A 632 24.48 -17.77 34.26
C GLU A 632 24.23 -16.63 35.26
N SER A 633 24.72 -15.43 34.96
CA SER A 633 24.45 -14.22 35.76
C SER A 633 22.95 -13.91 35.87
N GLN A 634 22.22 -14.00 34.75
CA GLN A 634 20.77 -13.76 34.74
C GLN A 634 19.99 -14.83 35.53
N ILE A 635 20.39 -16.11 35.44
CA ILE A 635 19.80 -17.20 36.21
C ILE A 635 20.01 -16.94 37.71
N ASN A 636 21.24 -16.63 38.12
CA ASN A 636 21.55 -16.34 39.52
C ASN A 636 20.76 -15.13 40.04
N SER A 637 20.65 -14.05 39.26
CA SER A 637 19.87 -12.88 39.62
C SER A 637 18.38 -13.18 39.78
N ARG A 638 17.78 -13.96 38.86
CA ARG A 638 16.36 -14.34 38.93
C ARG A 638 16.06 -15.30 40.07
N MET A 639 16.95 -16.26 40.35
CA MET A 639 16.82 -17.16 41.50
C MET A 639 16.90 -16.36 42.82
N ALA A 640 17.84 -15.42 42.93
CA ALA A 640 17.96 -14.58 44.12
C ALA A 640 16.70 -13.72 44.36
N ARG A 641 16.10 -13.13 43.31
CA ARG A 641 14.83 -12.39 43.41
C ARG A 641 13.66 -13.27 43.88
N LYS A 642 13.57 -14.49 43.36
CA LYS A 642 12.53 -15.46 43.73
C LYS A 642 12.66 -15.95 45.18
N ILE A 643 13.86 -15.89 45.75
CA ILE A 643 14.13 -16.20 47.16
C ILE A 643 13.80 -15.01 48.08
N SER A 644 13.84 -13.77 47.56
CA SER A 644 13.58 -12.54 48.33
C SER A 644 12.11 -12.08 48.37
N GLU A 645 11.22 -12.64 47.55
CA GLU A 645 9.79 -12.33 47.58
C GLU A 645 9.06 -13.27 48.57
N PRO A 646 8.46 -12.76 49.67
CA PRO A 646 7.59 -13.58 50.51
C PRO A 646 6.34 -13.97 49.71
N ALA A 647 5.81 -15.17 49.94
CA ALA A 647 4.62 -15.70 49.26
C ALA A 647 3.39 -14.80 49.49
N GLY A 648 3.23 -13.78 48.65
CA GLY A 648 2.17 -12.78 48.75
C GLY A 648 2.12 -11.95 47.48
N ASP A 649 1.03 -12.13 46.73
CA ASP A 649 0.59 -11.35 45.58
C ASP A 649 1.32 -11.55 44.24
N LEU A 650 1.02 -12.69 43.60
CA LEU A 650 1.16 -12.87 42.15
C LEU A 650 0.12 -12.00 41.41
N ARG A 651 0.39 -10.69 41.30
CA ARG A 651 -0.27 -9.81 40.32
C ARG A 651 0.78 -8.96 39.60
N CYS A 652 1.50 -9.60 38.70
CA CYS A 652 1.99 -9.00 37.45
C CYS A 652 2.53 -10.16 36.59
N GLN A 653 1.66 -10.67 35.72
CA GLN A 653 2.04 -11.44 34.54
C GLN A 653 2.30 -10.49 33.38
#